data_AF-A0A1G1VSJ6-F1
#
_entry.id   AF-A0A1G1VSJ6-F1
#
_cell.length_a   1.000
_cell.length_b   1.000
_cell.length_c   1.000
_cell.angle_alpha   90.00
_cell.angle_beta   90.00
_cell.angle_gamma   90.00
#
_symmetry.space_group_name_H-M   'P 1'
#
loop_
_entity.id
_entity.type
_entity.pdbx_description
1 polymer ?
#
loop_
_entity_poly.entity_id
_entity_poly.type
_entity_poly.pdbx_seq_one_letter_code
_entity_poly.pdbx_strand_id
1 'polypeptide(L)'
;MVSSNDYVVWFREIDKDDIPLVGGKGANLGEMVKAGFPVPNGFIVTAPAYFYVLDHNDLRPKIKSILTGLNVQDTTALHQASQRVKKLITNAEVPPDLADAMIKHYRSLDKHDSAPLVAVRSSATAEDLPGASFAGQQATFLNVKGAANVVDAIREAWASLFEPRAIFYRAEKGFDHFKVGIAIPVQNMVQSDVSGVMFTVDPVTQDKRTLIIEAIWGLGEMIVQGAVTPDRYIVEKKTYKILKKYIVKQQIELVKKHGKDVEARVPLNKQKAQKLSDDQIGKLAKIGEAIHHHYFFPQDIEWGVDRDEIYILQTRPITTLGEKELSITDEATGRAIAKSLKLILKGDPASPGIASGKVRIIHSAREIGKILKGEVLVTEMTTPDFVPAMRKVTAIVTDKGGQTSHAAIVSRELGITCVVGTGKATDTLKTGQQITVNGKTGEVFNGVLSPRKVTTPSVPRGEVRLVTQRSTATKVYVNLGEPDLAADIASRNVDGVGLLRAEFMVAQIGIHPKKMIHDGKKQQFINKLADGLEVFCRAFQGKPVVYRATDFKTNEYRNLPGGTHYEPQEQNPMLGYRGAFRYISDETVFDLELEAIKKVRNKAGHKNLWLMIPFVHTVKELAEVKRIVASRGLFRSATFKFWMMVEIPSNVILLDEFIDVGIDGISVGTNDLTMLILGIDRDNEEVASQFDERNPAVMWALEKIIKTANKRRITSSVCGQAPSQYPEFTQKLVEWGITSVSVSPDAIEQTRETVYQAELRLVRR
;
A
#
# COMPACT_ATOMS: atom_id res chain seq x y z
N MET A 1 -31.56 -0.58 18.85
CA MET A 1 -30.22 -0.81 19.41
C MET A 1 -30.04 -2.31 19.47
N VAL A 2 -29.12 -2.83 18.67
CA VAL A 2 -28.71 -4.23 18.72
C VAL A 2 -27.86 -4.42 19.98
N SER A 3 -28.12 -5.45 20.77
CA SER A 3 -27.32 -5.76 21.95
C SER A 3 -26.06 -6.53 21.54
N SER A 4 -24.96 -6.39 22.27
CA SER A 4 -23.74 -7.19 22.06
C SER A 4 -23.95 -8.70 22.20
N ASN A 5 -25.12 -9.13 22.70
CA ASN A 5 -25.50 -10.53 22.90
C ASN A 5 -26.44 -11.08 21.80
N ASP A 6 -26.81 -10.29 20.79
CA ASP A 6 -27.67 -10.79 19.71
C ASP A 6 -26.86 -11.69 18.77
N TYR A 7 -27.24 -12.97 18.70
CA TYR A 7 -26.53 -13.97 17.89
C TYR A 7 -26.86 -13.92 16.39
N VAL A 8 -28.03 -13.41 16.03
CA VAL A 8 -28.49 -13.29 14.65
C VAL A 8 -29.19 -11.95 14.48
N VAL A 9 -28.78 -11.18 13.47
CA VAL A 9 -29.27 -9.80 13.22
C VAL A 9 -29.57 -9.58 11.75
N TRP A 10 -30.58 -8.78 11.41
CA TRP A 10 -30.89 -8.44 10.03
C TRP A 10 -29.94 -7.37 9.48
N PHE A 11 -29.68 -7.36 8.16
CA PHE A 11 -28.88 -6.28 7.56
C PHE A 11 -29.41 -4.88 7.89
N ARG A 12 -30.74 -4.71 7.93
CA ARG A 12 -31.38 -3.41 8.26
C ARG A 12 -31.14 -2.94 9.70
N GLU A 13 -30.66 -3.81 10.59
CA GLU A 13 -30.47 -3.52 12.03
C GLU A 13 -29.05 -3.02 12.34
N ILE A 14 -28.11 -3.21 11.42
CA ILE A 14 -26.68 -2.98 11.59
C ILE A 14 -26.15 -1.92 10.62
N ASP A 15 -25.01 -1.31 10.92
CA ASP A 15 -24.29 -0.38 10.05
C ASP A 15 -22.76 -0.52 10.17
N LYS A 16 -22.04 0.43 9.57
CA LYS A 16 -20.58 0.50 9.57
C LYS A 16 -19.94 0.53 10.97
N ASP A 17 -20.67 0.89 12.03
CA ASP A 17 -20.12 0.98 13.39
C ASP A 17 -20.15 -0.40 14.11
N ASP A 18 -20.82 -1.40 13.53
CA ASP A 18 -20.99 -2.75 14.10
C ASP A 18 -19.89 -3.75 13.69
N ILE A 19 -18.75 -3.30 13.15
CA ILE A 19 -17.64 -4.17 12.68
C ILE A 19 -17.22 -5.23 13.71
N PRO A 20 -17.08 -4.95 15.03
CA PRO A 20 -16.72 -5.97 16.00
C PRO A 20 -17.78 -7.10 16.15
N LEU A 21 -19.04 -6.81 15.83
CA LEU A 21 -20.15 -7.74 15.93
C LEU A 21 -20.32 -8.57 14.64
N VAL A 22 -20.22 -7.94 13.48
CA VAL A 22 -20.61 -8.53 12.18
C VAL A 22 -19.47 -8.62 11.14
N GLY A 23 -18.26 -8.21 11.51
CA GLY A 23 -17.13 -8.07 10.58
C GLY A 23 -17.35 -6.99 9.54
N GLY A 24 -16.31 -6.64 8.79
CA GLY A 24 -16.37 -5.47 7.90
C GLY A 24 -17.28 -5.65 6.68
N LYS A 25 -17.35 -6.85 6.08
CA LYS A 25 -18.34 -7.13 5.01
C LYS A 25 -19.77 -7.02 5.52
N GLY A 26 -20.03 -7.58 6.70
CA GLY A 26 -21.34 -7.52 7.35
C GLY A 26 -21.79 -6.09 7.63
N ALA A 27 -20.89 -5.29 8.19
CA ALA A 27 -21.12 -3.88 8.49
C ALA A 27 -21.40 -3.07 7.20
N ASN A 28 -20.65 -3.31 6.13
CA ASN A 28 -20.88 -2.66 4.83
C ASN A 28 -22.22 -3.07 4.19
N LEU A 29 -22.62 -4.34 4.29
CA LEU A 29 -23.94 -4.78 3.82
C LEU A 29 -25.07 -4.06 4.56
N GLY A 30 -24.95 -3.91 5.88
CA GLY A 30 -25.90 -3.15 6.69
C GLY A 30 -26.00 -1.68 6.32
N GLU A 31 -24.84 -1.03 6.20
CA GLU A 31 -24.70 0.36 5.78
C GLU A 31 -25.38 0.61 4.43
N MET A 32 -25.13 -0.26 3.44
CA MET A 32 -25.74 -0.12 2.11
C MET A 32 -27.26 -0.32 2.13
N VAL A 33 -27.78 -1.25 2.93
CA VAL A 33 -29.22 -1.48 3.09
C VAL A 33 -29.90 -0.27 3.73
N LYS A 34 -29.30 0.31 4.79
CA LYS A 34 -29.80 1.54 5.43
C LYS A 34 -29.78 2.75 4.49
N ALA A 35 -28.78 2.84 3.62
CA ALA A 35 -28.66 3.88 2.61
C ALA A 35 -29.63 3.70 1.41
N GLY A 36 -30.36 2.58 1.35
CA GLY A 36 -31.37 2.32 0.31
C GLY A 36 -30.80 1.82 -1.02
N PHE A 37 -29.57 1.29 -1.03
CA PHE A 37 -29.01 0.64 -2.22
C PHE A 37 -29.66 -0.73 -2.47
N PRO A 38 -29.68 -1.22 -3.73
CA PRO A 38 -30.36 -2.47 -4.09
C PRO A 38 -29.53 -3.69 -3.65
N VAL A 39 -29.44 -3.92 -2.35
CA VAL A 39 -28.74 -5.06 -1.76
C VAL A 39 -29.75 -6.19 -1.53
N PRO A 40 -29.46 -7.44 -1.95
CA PRO A 40 -30.32 -8.57 -1.65
C PRO A 40 -30.50 -8.73 -0.14
N ASN A 41 -31.73 -9.01 0.28
CA ASN A 41 -32.07 -9.15 1.70
C ASN A 41 -31.24 -10.26 2.35
N GLY A 42 -30.97 -10.12 3.65
CA GLY A 42 -30.12 -11.04 4.38
C GLY A 42 -30.05 -10.76 5.88
N PHE A 43 -29.43 -11.69 6.58
CA PHE A 43 -29.14 -11.61 8.00
C PHE A 43 -27.69 -12.03 8.25
N ILE A 44 -27.18 -11.77 9.44
CA ILE A 44 -25.82 -12.12 9.85
C ILE A 44 -25.89 -12.95 11.11
N VAL A 45 -25.19 -14.07 11.10
CA VAL A 45 -24.82 -14.79 12.32
C VAL A 45 -23.57 -14.13 12.88
N THR A 46 -23.66 -13.55 14.07
CA THR A 46 -22.67 -12.61 14.60
C THR A 46 -21.41 -13.31 15.12
N ALA A 47 -20.32 -12.56 15.31
CA ALA A 47 -19.08 -13.09 15.89
C ALA A 47 -19.27 -13.69 17.31
N PRO A 48 -20.11 -13.11 18.20
CA PRO A 48 -20.49 -13.77 19.46
C PRO A 48 -21.09 -15.17 19.29
N ALA A 49 -21.89 -15.42 18.25
CA ALA A 49 -22.48 -16.73 18.00
C ALA A 49 -21.40 -17.79 17.69
N TYR A 50 -20.35 -17.40 16.96
CA TYR A 50 -19.19 -18.24 16.72
C TYR A 50 -18.49 -18.63 18.03
N PHE A 51 -18.24 -17.66 18.91
CA PHE A 51 -17.62 -17.93 20.22
C PHE A 51 -18.53 -18.80 21.10
N TYR A 52 -19.84 -18.60 21.05
CA TYR A 52 -20.80 -19.41 21.79
C TYR A 52 -20.73 -20.89 21.40
N VAL A 53 -20.61 -21.21 20.11
CA VAL A 53 -20.41 -22.58 19.63
C VAL A 53 -19.08 -23.17 20.12
N LEU A 54 -18.00 -22.40 20.11
CA LEU A 54 -16.72 -22.88 20.61
C LEU A 54 -16.77 -23.21 22.11
N ASP A 55 -17.46 -22.37 22.89
CA ASP A 55 -17.54 -22.49 24.35
C ASP A 55 -18.49 -23.63 24.75
N HIS A 56 -19.64 -23.76 24.07
CA HIS A 56 -20.60 -24.85 24.29
C HIS A 56 -19.98 -26.25 24.09
N ASN A 57 -19.08 -26.38 23.12
CA ASN A 57 -18.45 -27.65 22.76
C ASN A 57 -17.06 -27.88 23.39
N ASP A 58 -16.61 -26.95 24.25
CA ASP A 58 -15.27 -26.92 24.82
C ASP A 58 -14.17 -27.12 23.77
N LEU A 59 -14.23 -26.33 22.69
CA LEU A 59 -13.31 -26.44 21.55
C LEU A 59 -12.04 -25.61 21.74
N ARG A 60 -12.08 -24.51 22.50
CA ARG A 60 -10.90 -23.64 22.64
C ARG A 60 -9.66 -24.39 23.14
N PRO A 61 -9.72 -25.23 24.20
CA PRO A 61 -8.55 -25.97 24.65
C PRO A 61 -8.05 -26.99 23.62
N LYS A 62 -8.98 -27.64 22.90
CA LYS A 62 -8.67 -28.64 21.86
C LYS A 62 -7.99 -28.01 20.64
N ILE A 63 -8.46 -26.84 20.21
CA ILE A 63 -7.85 -26.09 19.12
C ILE A 63 -6.47 -25.57 19.55
N LYS A 64 -6.36 -25.05 20.78
CA LYS A 64 -5.10 -24.51 21.31
C LYS A 64 -4.03 -25.59 21.37
N SER A 65 -4.36 -26.81 21.78
CA SER A 65 -3.39 -27.92 21.83
C SER A 65 -2.90 -28.36 20.45
N ILE A 66 -3.71 -28.21 19.40
CA ILE A 66 -3.31 -28.51 18.02
C ILE A 66 -2.37 -27.43 17.45
N LEU A 67 -2.61 -26.16 17.79
CA LEU A 67 -1.88 -25.03 17.22
C LEU A 67 -0.62 -24.65 18.02
N THR A 68 -0.55 -24.98 19.31
CA THR A 68 0.61 -24.64 20.16
C THR A 68 1.85 -25.40 19.69
N GLY A 69 2.94 -24.68 19.42
CA GLY A 69 4.19 -25.28 18.94
C GLY A 69 4.16 -25.74 17.48
N LEU A 70 3.10 -25.43 16.73
CA LEU A 70 3.02 -25.69 15.30
C LEU A 70 4.06 -24.83 14.56
N ASN A 71 4.98 -25.48 13.85
CA ASN A 71 5.84 -24.79 12.90
C ASN A 71 5.03 -24.45 11.64
N VAL A 72 4.56 -23.21 11.54
CA VAL A 72 3.73 -22.75 10.41
C VAL A 72 4.49 -22.69 9.08
N GLN A 73 5.82 -22.73 9.10
CA GLN A 73 6.65 -22.81 7.89
C GLN A 73 6.71 -24.25 7.32
N ASP A 74 6.32 -25.26 8.09
CA ASP A 74 6.10 -26.62 7.60
C ASP A 74 4.69 -26.74 7.01
N THR A 75 4.62 -26.72 5.68
CA THR A 75 3.36 -26.77 4.92
C THR A 75 2.55 -28.04 5.19
N THR A 76 3.21 -29.17 5.47
CA THR A 76 2.54 -30.44 5.72
C THR A 76 1.93 -30.45 7.11
N ALA A 77 2.70 -30.05 8.13
CA ALA A 77 2.22 -29.93 9.50
C ALA A 77 1.09 -28.91 9.61
N LEU A 78 1.22 -27.76 8.95
CA LEU A 78 0.19 -26.71 8.91
C LEU A 78 -1.13 -27.22 8.30
N HIS A 79 -1.04 -27.94 7.18
CA HIS A 79 -2.23 -28.48 6.53
C HIS A 79 -2.93 -29.54 7.38
N GLN A 80 -2.16 -30.43 8.04
CA GLN A 80 -2.72 -31.43 8.96
C GLN A 80 -3.38 -30.77 10.19
N ALA A 81 -2.74 -29.76 10.78
CA ALA A 81 -3.29 -29.00 11.89
C ALA A 81 -4.60 -28.30 11.50
N SER A 82 -4.61 -27.63 10.34
CA SER A 82 -5.81 -27.01 9.77
C SER A 82 -6.95 -28.01 9.61
N GLN A 83 -6.72 -29.15 8.97
CA GLN A 83 -7.75 -30.17 8.78
C GLN A 83 -8.32 -30.70 10.10
N ARG A 84 -7.46 -30.92 11.10
CA ARG A 84 -7.90 -31.35 12.44
C ARG A 84 -8.79 -30.31 13.12
N VAL A 85 -8.40 -29.03 13.08
CA VAL A 85 -9.19 -27.94 13.66
C VAL A 85 -10.51 -27.76 12.91
N LYS A 86 -10.50 -27.76 11.57
CA LYS A 86 -11.72 -27.67 10.76
C LYS A 86 -12.70 -28.78 11.12
N LYS A 87 -12.21 -30.03 11.23
CA LYS A 87 -13.04 -31.19 11.61
C LYS A 87 -13.66 -31.05 13.00
N LEU A 88 -12.97 -30.43 13.95
CA LEU A 88 -13.54 -30.14 15.27
C LEU A 88 -14.71 -29.17 15.18
N ILE A 89 -14.60 -28.13 14.35
CA ILE A 89 -15.63 -27.10 14.19
C ILE A 89 -16.81 -27.63 13.37
N THR A 90 -16.57 -28.37 12.28
CA THR A 90 -17.65 -28.92 11.45
C THR A 90 -18.45 -30.02 12.15
N ASN A 91 -17.87 -30.70 13.14
CA ASN A 91 -18.57 -31.67 13.98
C ASN A 91 -19.15 -31.07 15.27
N ALA A 92 -18.98 -29.77 15.52
CA ALA A 92 -19.50 -29.11 16.71
C ALA A 92 -21.02 -29.10 16.73
N GLU A 93 -21.62 -29.32 17.89
CA GLU A 93 -23.05 -29.14 18.11
C GLU A 93 -23.38 -27.64 18.11
N VAL A 94 -24.33 -27.23 17.28
CA VAL A 94 -24.84 -25.85 17.31
C VAL A 94 -25.89 -25.79 18.43
N PRO A 95 -25.73 -24.91 19.45
CA PRO A 95 -26.70 -24.78 20.53
C PRO A 95 -28.14 -24.64 20.00
N PRO A 96 -29.14 -25.34 20.58
CA PRO A 96 -30.50 -25.37 20.03
C PRO A 96 -31.15 -23.99 19.86
N ASP A 97 -30.93 -23.09 20.82
CA ASP A 97 -31.41 -21.71 20.79
C ASP A 97 -30.81 -20.91 19.62
N LEU A 98 -29.51 -21.10 19.36
CA LEU A 98 -28.81 -20.49 18.23
C LEU A 98 -29.31 -21.08 16.89
N ALA A 99 -29.46 -22.40 16.82
CA ALA A 99 -29.99 -23.07 15.62
C ALA A 99 -31.41 -22.60 15.30
N ASP A 100 -32.28 -22.51 16.31
CA ASP A 100 -33.65 -22.01 16.16
C ASP A 100 -33.66 -20.55 15.69
N ALA A 101 -32.78 -19.71 16.22
CA ALA A 101 -32.61 -18.34 15.77
C ALA A 101 -32.22 -18.28 14.28
N MET A 102 -31.22 -19.06 13.84
CA MET A 102 -30.82 -19.12 12.44
C MET A 102 -31.95 -19.61 11.53
N ILE A 103 -32.64 -20.69 11.92
CA ILE A 103 -33.74 -21.29 11.15
C ILE A 103 -34.91 -20.31 11.02
N LYS A 104 -35.24 -19.59 12.10
CA LYS A 104 -36.30 -18.58 12.11
C LYS A 104 -35.99 -17.43 11.15
N HIS A 105 -34.75 -16.91 11.18
CA HIS A 105 -34.33 -15.85 10.26
C HIS A 105 -34.33 -16.33 8.81
N TYR A 106 -33.79 -17.52 8.54
CA TYR A 106 -33.80 -18.10 7.20
C TYR A 106 -35.21 -18.29 6.63
N ARG A 107 -36.15 -18.86 7.41
CA ARG A 107 -37.54 -19.06 6.97
C ARG A 107 -38.30 -17.75 6.76
N SER A 108 -37.86 -16.67 7.40
CA SER A 108 -38.47 -15.34 7.31
C SER A 108 -37.77 -14.43 6.29
N LEU A 109 -36.72 -14.92 5.63
CA LEU A 109 -35.85 -14.13 4.76
C LEU A 109 -36.55 -13.68 3.48
N ASP A 110 -37.41 -14.54 2.94
CA ASP A 110 -38.28 -14.25 1.81
C ASP A 110 -39.74 -14.43 2.24
N LYS A 111 -40.60 -13.47 1.88
CA LYS A 111 -42.02 -13.47 2.26
C LYS A 111 -42.83 -14.51 1.47
N HIS A 112 -42.33 -14.96 0.34
CA HIS A 112 -43.01 -15.80 -0.63
C HIS A 112 -42.40 -17.20 -0.76
N ASP A 113 -41.17 -17.40 -0.30
CA ASP A 113 -40.51 -18.71 -0.25
C ASP A 113 -39.90 -18.97 1.15
N SER A 114 -40.39 -19.99 1.84
CA SER A 114 -39.85 -20.39 3.15
C SER A 114 -38.51 -21.16 3.06
N ALA A 115 -38.05 -21.48 1.86
CA ALA A 115 -36.79 -22.17 1.59
C ALA A 115 -36.02 -21.49 0.44
N PRO A 116 -35.70 -20.19 0.56
CA PRO A 116 -35.04 -19.44 -0.48
C PRO A 116 -33.59 -19.94 -0.68
N LEU A 117 -33.05 -19.71 -1.87
CA LEU A 117 -31.62 -19.95 -2.12
C LEU A 117 -30.82 -18.82 -1.50
N VAL A 118 -29.76 -19.16 -0.79
CA VAL A 118 -28.90 -18.16 -0.13
C VAL A 118 -27.43 -18.38 -0.47
N ALA A 119 -26.68 -17.28 -0.43
CA ALA A 119 -25.24 -17.26 -0.32
C ALA A 119 -24.85 -17.15 1.16
N VAL A 120 -23.98 -18.04 1.61
CA VAL A 120 -23.39 -18.01 2.96
C VAL A 120 -21.93 -17.57 2.81
N ARG A 121 -21.61 -16.40 3.34
CA ARG A 121 -20.30 -15.76 3.19
C ARG A 121 -19.61 -15.61 4.55
N SER A 122 -18.32 -15.40 4.50
CA SER A 122 -17.47 -15.17 5.66
C SER A 122 -17.12 -13.68 5.78
N SER A 123 -17.23 -13.15 7.01
CA SER A 123 -16.96 -11.75 7.37
C SER A 123 -16.17 -11.73 8.67
N ALA A 124 -14.84 -11.75 8.58
CA ALA A 124 -14.01 -11.76 9.79
C ALA A 124 -13.89 -10.35 10.40
N THR A 125 -13.86 -10.28 11.73
CA THR A 125 -13.72 -9.03 12.50
C THR A 125 -12.39 -8.31 12.28
N ALA A 126 -11.39 -9.01 11.76
CA ALA A 126 -10.05 -8.50 11.46
C ALA A 126 -9.75 -8.39 9.94
N GLU A 127 -10.74 -8.66 9.07
CA GLU A 127 -10.55 -8.73 7.60
C GLU A 127 -10.13 -7.40 6.96
N ASP A 128 -10.51 -6.27 7.57
CA ASP A 128 -10.35 -4.92 7.04
C ASP A 128 -9.42 -4.01 7.88
N LEU A 129 -8.55 -4.59 8.71
CA LEU A 129 -7.55 -3.83 9.47
C LEU A 129 -6.50 -3.18 8.53
N PRO A 130 -6.06 -1.93 8.77
CA PRO A 130 -5.01 -1.29 7.97
C PRO A 130 -3.74 -2.16 7.91
N GLY A 131 -3.33 -2.57 6.70
CA GLY A 131 -2.16 -3.43 6.48
C GLY A 131 -2.44 -4.94 6.48
N ALA A 132 -3.70 -5.36 6.64
CA ALA A 132 -4.13 -6.76 6.52
C ALA A 132 -5.18 -6.92 5.41
N SER A 133 -4.79 -7.56 4.30
CA SER A 133 -5.73 -7.93 3.21
C SER A 133 -5.96 -9.43 3.26
N PHE A 134 -7.10 -9.84 3.81
CA PHE A 134 -7.53 -11.26 3.84
C PHE A 134 -8.28 -11.68 2.57
N ALA A 135 -8.16 -10.91 1.48
CA ALA A 135 -8.89 -11.13 0.25
C ALA A 135 -8.75 -12.58 -0.27
N GLY A 136 -9.90 -13.22 -0.51
CA GLY A 136 -10.02 -14.57 -1.07
C GLY A 136 -9.50 -15.69 -0.18
N GLN A 137 -9.38 -15.50 1.15
CA GLN A 137 -8.89 -16.52 2.07
C GLN A 137 -9.95 -17.44 2.65
N GLN A 138 -11.21 -17.01 2.68
CA GLN A 138 -12.28 -17.65 3.44
C GLN A 138 -13.38 -18.18 2.51
N ALA A 139 -14.15 -19.15 2.99
CA ALA A 139 -15.10 -19.87 2.16
C ALA A 139 -16.37 -19.05 1.89
N THR A 140 -16.90 -19.22 0.68
CA THR A 140 -18.22 -18.75 0.24
C THR A 140 -18.99 -19.95 -0.29
N PHE A 141 -20.23 -20.11 0.15
CA PHE A 141 -21.13 -21.17 -0.30
C PHE A 141 -22.31 -20.54 -1.02
N LEU A 142 -22.48 -20.84 -2.30
CA LEU A 142 -23.56 -20.31 -3.13
C LEU A 142 -24.68 -21.34 -3.25
N ASN A 143 -25.88 -20.86 -3.59
CA ASN A 143 -27.04 -21.72 -3.88
C ASN A 143 -27.43 -22.70 -2.76
N VAL A 144 -27.17 -22.34 -1.51
CA VAL A 144 -27.56 -23.15 -0.35
C VAL A 144 -29.07 -23.09 -0.19
N LYS A 145 -29.72 -24.25 -0.06
CA LYS A 145 -31.17 -24.36 0.08
C LYS A 145 -31.54 -25.25 1.25
N GLY A 146 -32.51 -24.82 2.05
CA GLY A 146 -33.06 -25.57 3.18
C GLY A 146 -32.34 -25.25 4.48
N ALA A 147 -33.10 -25.16 5.57
CA ALA A 147 -32.61 -24.63 6.84
C ALA A 147 -31.45 -25.46 7.42
N ALA A 148 -31.50 -26.79 7.32
CA ALA A 148 -30.41 -27.67 7.76
C ALA A 148 -29.11 -27.39 6.99
N ASN A 149 -29.19 -27.31 5.65
CA ASN A 149 -28.02 -27.03 4.82
C ASN A 149 -27.44 -25.63 5.07
N VAL A 150 -28.26 -24.65 5.45
CA VAL A 150 -27.80 -23.32 5.84
C VAL A 150 -26.99 -23.38 7.14
N VAL A 151 -27.48 -24.10 8.15
CA VAL A 151 -26.74 -24.31 9.40
C VAL A 151 -25.41 -25.03 9.15
N ASP A 152 -25.41 -26.05 8.30
CA ASP A 152 -24.18 -26.76 7.93
C ASP A 152 -23.20 -25.87 7.17
N ALA A 153 -23.68 -25.06 6.21
CA ALA A 153 -22.86 -24.10 5.49
C ALA A 153 -22.27 -23.00 6.41
N ILE A 154 -23.04 -22.53 7.40
CA ILE A 154 -22.55 -21.59 8.42
C ILE A 154 -21.41 -22.23 9.23
N ARG A 155 -21.55 -23.51 9.57
CA ARG A 155 -20.52 -24.25 10.31
C ARG A 155 -19.24 -24.45 9.52
N GLU A 156 -19.36 -24.77 8.23
CA GLU A 156 -18.23 -24.82 7.30
C GLU A 156 -17.59 -23.43 7.12
N ALA A 157 -18.38 -22.37 7.08
CA ALA A 157 -17.87 -21.00 7.01
C ALA A 157 -17.09 -20.61 8.27
N TRP A 158 -17.55 -21.00 9.47
CA TRP A 158 -16.77 -20.84 10.71
C TRP A 158 -15.46 -21.64 10.67
N ALA A 159 -15.48 -22.86 10.16
CA ALA A 159 -14.28 -23.67 10.02
C ALA A 159 -13.26 -23.04 9.07
N SER A 160 -13.71 -22.27 8.06
CA SER A 160 -12.83 -21.57 7.12
C SER A 160 -11.93 -20.51 7.79
N LEU A 161 -12.26 -20.08 9.02
CA LEU A 161 -11.35 -19.24 9.80
C LEU A 161 -10.01 -19.96 10.07
N PHE A 162 -9.97 -21.29 10.02
CA PHE A 162 -8.77 -22.10 10.23
C PHE A 162 -8.26 -22.79 8.97
N GLU A 163 -8.50 -22.22 7.78
CA GLU A 163 -7.76 -22.62 6.58
C GLU A 163 -6.23 -22.48 6.80
N PRO A 164 -5.39 -23.29 6.14
CA PRO A 164 -3.94 -23.25 6.35
C PRO A 164 -3.35 -21.84 6.21
N ARG A 165 -3.81 -21.09 5.20
CA ARG A 165 -3.41 -19.71 4.94
C ARG A 165 -3.80 -18.75 6.06
N ALA A 166 -5.00 -18.91 6.62
CA ALA A 166 -5.49 -18.08 7.71
C ALA A 166 -4.73 -18.36 9.03
N ILE A 167 -4.36 -19.63 9.28
CA ILE A 167 -3.51 -20.02 10.42
C ILE A 167 -2.11 -19.43 10.25
N PHE A 168 -1.47 -19.65 9.11
CA PHE A 168 -0.13 -19.14 8.80
C PHE A 168 -0.07 -17.63 8.98
N TYR A 169 -1.02 -16.90 8.38
CA TYR A 169 -1.04 -15.44 8.44
C TYR A 169 -1.14 -14.92 9.87
N ARG A 170 -2.04 -15.49 10.69
CA ARG A 170 -2.19 -15.07 12.08
C ARG A 170 -0.96 -15.41 12.92
N ALA A 171 -0.34 -16.56 12.70
CA ALA A 171 0.88 -16.95 13.40
C ALA A 171 2.05 -16.03 13.05
N GLU A 172 2.26 -15.70 11.76
CA GLU A 172 3.30 -14.76 11.31
C GLU A 172 3.08 -13.33 11.81
N LYS A 173 1.82 -12.93 12.06
CA LYS A 173 1.45 -11.61 12.59
C LYS A 173 1.30 -11.58 14.12
N GLY A 174 1.59 -12.68 14.82
CA GLY A 174 1.42 -12.76 16.27
C GLY A 174 -0.03 -12.60 16.75
N PHE A 175 -1.03 -12.77 15.88
CA PHE A 175 -2.44 -12.63 16.26
C PHE A 175 -2.93 -13.85 17.05
N ASP A 176 -3.55 -13.59 18.19
CA ASP A 176 -4.22 -14.62 18.97
C ASP A 176 -5.43 -15.19 18.20
N HIS A 177 -5.34 -16.48 17.85
CA HIS A 177 -6.39 -17.24 17.16
C HIS A 177 -7.76 -17.16 17.84
N PHE A 178 -7.81 -16.91 19.16
CA PHE A 178 -9.04 -16.89 19.94
C PHE A 178 -9.62 -15.49 20.16
N LYS A 179 -8.90 -14.43 19.74
CA LYS A 179 -9.40 -13.05 19.76
C LYS A 179 -10.06 -12.64 18.44
N VAL A 180 -9.81 -13.37 17.36
CA VAL A 180 -10.40 -13.09 16.04
C VAL A 180 -11.74 -13.82 15.93
N GLY A 181 -12.83 -13.05 15.91
CA GLY A 181 -14.17 -13.56 15.62
C GLY A 181 -14.47 -13.57 14.12
N ILE A 182 -15.41 -14.42 13.72
CA ILE A 182 -15.94 -14.47 12.36
C ILE A 182 -17.47 -14.43 12.40
N ALA A 183 -18.03 -13.51 11.63
CA ALA A 183 -19.46 -13.41 11.40
C ALA A 183 -19.80 -13.96 10.02
N ILE A 184 -21.03 -14.46 9.86
CA ILE A 184 -21.48 -15.16 8.66
C ILE A 184 -22.71 -14.46 8.07
N PRO A 185 -22.52 -13.58 7.06
CA PRO A 185 -23.62 -13.08 6.28
C PRO A 185 -24.31 -14.18 5.48
N VAL A 186 -25.63 -14.27 5.64
CA VAL A 186 -26.53 -15.14 4.87
C VAL A 186 -27.46 -14.24 4.05
N GLN A 187 -27.27 -14.25 2.74
CA GLN A 187 -27.90 -13.32 1.80
C GLN A 187 -28.71 -14.07 0.75
N ASN A 188 -29.85 -13.52 0.34
CA ASN A 188 -30.62 -14.06 -0.79
C ASN A 188 -29.74 -14.17 -2.04
N MET A 189 -29.80 -15.32 -2.69
CA MET A 189 -28.98 -15.61 -3.86
C MET A 189 -29.56 -14.92 -5.10
N VAL A 190 -28.79 -14.03 -5.70
CA VAL A 190 -29.09 -13.42 -7.01
C VAL A 190 -28.67 -14.41 -8.09
N GLN A 191 -29.62 -14.96 -8.85
CA GLN A 191 -29.34 -15.89 -9.95
C GLN A 191 -28.86 -15.12 -11.17
N SER A 192 -27.64 -14.58 -11.07
CA SER A 192 -27.14 -13.61 -12.01
C SER A 192 -26.96 -14.22 -13.41
N ASP A 193 -27.64 -13.67 -14.41
CA ASP A 193 -27.36 -13.92 -15.82
C ASP A 193 -26.03 -13.25 -16.23
N VAL A 194 -25.77 -12.08 -15.64
CA VAL A 194 -24.55 -11.30 -15.80
C VAL A 194 -24.14 -10.81 -14.42
N SER A 195 -22.86 -10.91 -14.11
CA SER A 195 -22.30 -10.38 -12.86
C SER A 195 -20.96 -9.74 -13.11
N GLY A 196 -20.44 -9.03 -12.12
CA GLY A 196 -19.22 -8.30 -12.32
C GLY A 196 -18.73 -7.52 -11.12
N VAL A 197 -17.72 -6.72 -11.41
CA VAL A 197 -17.11 -5.80 -10.45
C VAL A 197 -17.07 -4.42 -11.06
N MET A 198 -17.17 -3.39 -10.22
CA MET A 198 -17.17 -1.99 -10.62
C MET A 198 -16.22 -1.21 -9.73
N PHE A 199 -15.32 -0.46 -10.34
CA PHE A 199 -14.45 0.48 -9.66
C PHE A 199 -14.93 1.89 -9.92
N THR A 200 -15.29 2.59 -8.86
CA THR A 200 -15.75 3.97 -8.96
C THR A 200 -14.62 4.96 -9.27
N VAL A 201 -13.37 4.52 -9.39
CA VAL A 201 -12.25 5.25 -9.98
C VAL A 201 -11.42 4.22 -10.73
N ASP A 202 -10.84 4.57 -11.88
CA ASP A 202 -9.94 3.66 -12.58
C ASP A 202 -8.76 3.26 -11.66
N PRO A 203 -8.64 1.98 -11.27
CA PRO A 203 -7.62 1.55 -10.31
C PRO A 203 -6.20 1.53 -10.91
N VAL A 204 -6.07 1.68 -12.23
CA VAL A 204 -4.79 1.68 -12.95
C VAL A 204 -4.36 3.09 -13.29
N THR A 205 -5.23 3.88 -13.92
CA THR A 205 -4.90 5.25 -14.33
C THR A 205 -5.15 6.28 -13.23
N GLN A 206 -5.90 5.91 -12.20
CA GLN A 206 -6.39 6.80 -11.14
C GLN A 206 -7.20 7.99 -11.66
N ASP A 207 -7.74 7.90 -12.89
CA ASP A 207 -8.59 8.95 -13.44
C ASP A 207 -9.91 8.98 -12.67
N LYS A 208 -10.02 9.98 -11.79
CA LYS A 208 -11.20 10.18 -10.94
C LYS A 208 -12.45 10.55 -11.73
N ARG A 209 -12.32 10.91 -13.02
CA ARG A 209 -13.44 11.28 -13.90
C ARG A 209 -14.13 10.07 -14.51
N THR A 210 -13.47 8.91 -14.50
CA THR A 210 -13.99 7.68 -15.10
C THR A 210 -14.30 6.64 -14.04
N LEU A 211 -15.22 5.75 -14.38
CA LEU A 211 -15.62 4.57 -13.64
C LEU A 211 -15.41 3.37 -14.57
N ILE A 212 -14.97 2.25 -13.99
CA ILE A 212 -14.70 1.01 -14.73
C ILE A 212 -15.72 -0.04 -14.31
N ILE A 213 -16.40 -0.65 -15.28
CA ILE A 213 -17.30 -1.79 -15.06
C ILE A 213 -16.71 -2.99 -15.79
N GLU A 214 -16.50 -4.07 -15.05
CA GLU A 214 -16.11 -5.37 -15.60
C GLU A 214 -17.28 -6.36 -15.48
N ALA A 215 -17.59 -7.11 -16.55
CA ALA A 215 -18.75 -8.01 -16.59
C ALA A 215 -18.41 -9.39 -17.15
N ILE A 216 -19.04 -10.44 -16.60
CA ILE A 216 -18.98 -11.84 -17.03
C ILE A 216 -20.39 -12.44 -17.16
N TRP A 217 -20.54 -13.49 -17.96
CA TRP A 217 -21.75 -14.33 -17.93
C TRP A 217 -21.76 -15.23 -16.69
N GLY A 218 -22.94 -15.43 -16.10
CA GLY A 218 -23.17 -16.27 -14.93
C GLY A 218 -22.82 -15.59 -13.60
N LEU A 219 -22.58 -16.40 -12.57
CA LEU A 219 -22.30 -15.96 -11.20
C LEU A 219 -20.90 -15.32 -11.04
N GLY A 220 -20.79 -14.36 -10.13
CA GLY A 220 -19.61 -13.49 -9.97
C GLY A 220 -18.36 -14.15 -9.40
N GLU A 221 -18.46 -15.37 -8.88
CA GLU A 221 -17.32 -16.10 -8.28
C GLU A 221 -16.13 -16.19 -9.24
N MET A 222 -16.39 -16.43 -10.54
CA MET A 222 -15.32 -16.59 -11.52
C MET A 222 -14.54 -15.31 -11.83
N ILE A 223 -15.17 -14.13 -11.72
CA ILE A 223 -14.47 -12.85 -11.92
C ILE A 223 -13.66 -12.47 -10.68
N VAL A 224 -14.19 -12.71 -9.48
CA VAL A 224 -13.49 -12.45 -8.21
C VAL A 224 -12.25 -13.33 -8.08
N GLN A 225 -12.34 -14.60 -8.52
CA GLN A 225 -11.20 -15.50 -8.57
C GLN A 225 -10.24 -15.24 -9.75
N GLY A 226 -10.62 -14.39 -10.71
CA GLY A 226 -9.86 -14.15 -11.94
C GLY A 226 -9.80 -15.35 -12.89
N ALA A 227 -10.73 -16.30 -12.76
CA ALA A 227 -10.80 -17.51 -13.57
C ALA A 227 -11.20 -17.21 -15.04
N VAL A 228 -11.88 -16.09 -15.28
CA VAL A 228 -12.31 -15.63 -16.60
C VAL A 228 -11.89 -14.18 -16.84
N THR A 229 -11.65 -13.82 -18.10
CA THR A 229 -11.39 -12.43 -18.51
C THR A 229 -12.72 -11.75 -18.84
N PRO A 230 -13.07 -10.64 -18.14
CA PRO A 230 -14.35 -9.96 -18.30
C PRO A 230 -14.42 -9.06 -19.53
N ASP A 231 -15.64 -8.66 -19.92
CA ASP A 231 -15.80 -7.42 -20.71
C ASP A 231 -15.42 -6.23 -19.84
N ARG A 232 -14.86 -5.17 -20.44
CA ARG A 232 -14.55 -3.91 -19.74
C ARG A 232 -15.23 -2.72 -20.38
N TYR A 233 -15.91 -1.92 -19.57
CA TYR A 233 -16.57 -0.68 -19.98
C TYR A 233 -15.97 0.49 -19.20
N ILE A 234 -15.52 1.53 -19.91
CA ILE A 234 -15.03 2.78 -19.31
C ILE A 234 -16.13 3.82 -19.46
N VAL A 235 -16.61 4.35 -18.34
CA VAL A 235 -17.74 5.28 -18.29
C VAL A 235 -17.28 6.62 -17.70
N GLU A 236 -17.66 7.74 -18.31
CA GLU A 236 -17.46 9.06 -17.73
C GLU A 236 -18.52 9.33 -16.65
N LYS A 237 -18.11 9.67 -15.43
CA LYS A 237 -19.04 9.82 -14.29
C LYS A 237 -20.10 10.89 -14.51
N LYS A 238 -19.70 12.09 -14.95
CA LYS A 238 -20.62 13.24 -15.04
C LYS A 238 -21.80 13.03 -15.99
N THR A 239 -21.57 12.33 -17.09
CA THR A 239 -22.57 12.15 -18.15
C THR A 239 -23.09 10.72 -18.24
N TYR A 240 -22.45 9.79 -17.52
CA TYR A 240 -22.62 8.34 -17.65
C TYR A 240 -22.39 7.82 -19.08
N LYS A 241 -21.66 8.59 -19.91
CA LYS A 241 -21.36 8.21 -21.28
C LYS A 241 -20.29 7.13 -21.31
N ILE A 242 -20.56 6.07 -22.08
CA ILE A 242 -19.59 5.01 -22.33
C ILE A 242 -18.51 5.54 -23.26
N LEU A 243 -17.27 5.64 -22.77
CA LEU A 243 -16.12 6.13 -23.51
C LEU A 243 -15.48 5.02 -24.36
N LYS A 244 -15.37 3.81 -23.81
CA LYS A 244 -14.76 2.64 -24.46
C LYS A 244 -15.41 1.35 -24.00
N LYS A 245 -15.45 0.35 -24.88
CA LYS A 245 -15.89 -1.02 -24.61
C LYS A 245 -14.83 -2.01 -25.10
N TYR A 246 -14.52 -2.99 -24.27
CA TYR A 246 -13.64 -4.11 -24.60
C TYR A 246 -14.47 -5.38 -24.41
N ILE A 247 -14.76 -6.05 -25.53
CA ILE A 247 -15.62 -7.25 -25.52
C ILE A 247 -14.73 -8.48 -25.68
N VAL A 248 -14.80 -9.38 -24.71
CA VAL A 248 -13.95 -10.56 -24.62
C VAL A 248 -14.77 -11.83 -24.76
N LYS A 249 -14.23 -12.77 -25.55
CA LYS A 249 -14.84 -14.08 -25.73
C LYS A 249 -14.81 -14.86 -24.42
N GLN A 250 -15.97 -15.17 -23.84
CA GLN A 250 -16.08 -16.03 -22.66
C GLN A 250 -16.62 -17.41 -23.06
N GLN A 251 -15.93 -18.48 -22.64
CA GLN A 251 -16.27 -19.86 -23.04
C GLN A 251 -17.01 -20.65 -21.97
N ILE A 252 -16.82 -20.27 -20.71
CA ILE A 252 -17.36 -20.94 -19.52
C ILE A 252 -18.05 -19.92 -18.62
N GLU A 253 -19.08 -20.34 -17.93
CA GLU A 253 -19.85 -19.57 -16.95
C GLU A 253 -20.21 -20.46 -15.77
N LEU A 254 -20.32 -19.88 -14.58
CA LEU A 254 -20.81 -20.58 -13.40
C LEU A 254 -22.32 -20.36 -13.30
N VAL A 255 -23.08 -21.45 -13.36
CA VAL A 255 -24.55 -21.43 -13.33
C VAL A 255 -25.08 -22.51 -12.40
N LYS A 256 -26.29 -22.30 -11.91
CA LYS A 256 -26.99 -23.31 -11.15
C LYS A 256 -27.63 -24.35 -12.08
N LYS A 257 -27.27 -25.63 -11.93
CA LYS A 257 -27.98 -26.77 -12.54
C LYS A 257 -28.24 -27.86 -11.50
N HIS A 258 -29.45 -28.41 -11.51
CA HIS A 258 -29.87 -29.48 -10.58
C HIS A 258 -29.57 -29.17 -9.10
N GLY A 259 -29.68 -27.91 -8.69
CA GLY A 259 -29.45 -27.50 -7.30
C GLY A 259 -27.98 -27.33 -6.91
N LYS A 260 -27.04 -27.41 -7.85
CA LYS A 260 -25.60 -27.18 -7.60
C LYS A 260 -25.03 -26.16 -8.57
N ASP A 261 -23.95 -25.52 -8.15
CA ASP A 261 -23.13 -24.69 -9.03
C ASP A 261 -22.29 -25.58 -9.92
N VAL A 262 -22.37 -25.33 -11.22
CA VAL A 262 -21.60 -26.06 -12.21
C VAL A 262 -21.00 -25.10 -13.22
N GLU A 263 -19.75 -25.35 -13.58
CA GLU A 263 -19.15 -24.72 -14.74
C GLU A 263 -19.84 -25.27 -16.00
N ALA A 264 -20.50 -24.38 -16.73
CA ALA A 264 -21.17 -24.70 -17.98
C ALA A 264 -20.50 -23.95 -19.13
N ARG A 265 -20.61 -24.51 -20.34
CA ARG A 265 -20.16 -23.84 -21.56
C ARG A 265 -21.15 -22.74 -21.93
N VAL A 266 -20.65 -21.52 -22.10
CA VAL A 266 -21.45 -20.40 -22.62
C VAL A 266 -21.88 -20.74 -24.05
N PRO A 267 -23.18 -20.57 -24.41
CA PRO A 267 -23.67 -20.80 -25.76
C PRO A 267 -22.87 -20.03 -26.83
N LEU A 268 -22.57 -20.66 -27.97
CA LEU A 268 -21.65 -20.11 -28.99
C LEU A 268 -22.03 -18.70 -29.48
N ASN A 269 -23.33 -18.42 -29.57
CA ASN A 269 -23.89 -17.11 -29.92
C ASN A 269 -23.67 -16.04 -28.84
N LYS A 270 -23.59 -16.43 -27.55
CA LYS A 270 -23.32 -15.54 -26.41
C LYS A 270 -21.83 -15.32 -26.16
N GLN A 271 -20.95 -16.25 -26.58
CA GLN A 271 -19.53 -16.20 -26.20
C GLN A 271 -18.84 -14.89 -26.58
N LYS A 272 -19.16 -14.31 -27.74
CA LYS A 272 -18.57 -13.05 -28.25
C LYS A 272 -19.49 -11.84 -28.08
N ALA A 273 -20.66 -12.02 -27.48
CA ALA A 273 -21.63 -10.95 -27.31
C ALA A 273 -21.21 -10.03 -26.15
N GLN A 274 -21.59 -8.75 -26.27
CA GLN A 274 -21.50 -7.79 -25.16
C GLN A 274 -22.41 -8.26 -24.02
N LYS A 275 -21.87 -8.30 -22.80
CA LYS A 275 -22.53 -8.90 -21.64
C LYS A 275 -23.62 -8.02 -21.02
N LEU A 276 -23.36 -6.71 -20.89
CA LEU A 276 -24.34 -5.74 -20.42
C LEU A 276 -24.89 -4.92 -21.59
N SER A 277 -26.16 -4.53 -21.57
CA SER A 277 -26.66 -3.49 -22.47
C SER A 277 -26.15 -2.09 -22.08
N ASP A 278 -26.18 -1.14 -23.00
CA ASP A 278 -25.72 0.23 -22.74
C ASP A 278 -26.56 0.95 -21.67
N ASP A 279 -27.85 0.64 -21.59
CA ASP A 279 -28.75 1.13 -20.53
C ASP A 279 -28.36 0.57 -19.15
N GLN A 280 -28.07 -0.74 -19.07
CA GLN A 280 -27.60 -1.38 -17.84
C GLN A 280 -26.26 -0.79 -17.38
N ILE A 281 -25.33 -0.53 -18.30
CA ILE A 281 -24.04 0.13 -18.00
C ILE A 281 -24.29 1.51 -17.38
N GLY A 282 -25.20 2.31 -17.95
CA GLY A 282 -25.56 3.63 -17.43
C GLY A 282 -26.23 3.57 -16.05
N LYS A 283 -27.15 2.62 -15.83
CA LYS A 283 -27.81 2.40 -14.52
C LYS A 283 -26.80 1.99 -13.45
N LEU A 284 -25.91 1.06 -13.78
CA LEU A 284 -24.90 0.57 -12.85
C LEU A 284 -23.89 1.68 -12.48
N ALA A 285 -23.47 2.50 -13.45
CA ALA A 285 -22.59 3.63 -13.21
C ALA A 285 -23.21 4.67 -12.25
N LYS A 286 -24.52 4.94 -12.37
CA LYS A 286 -25.26 5.82 -11.43
C LYS A 286 -25.28 5.26 -10.01
N ILE A 287 -25.55 3.96 -9.87
CA ILE A 287 -25.51 3.29 -8.56
C ILE A 287 -24.10 3.37 -7.96
N GLY A 288 -23.07 3.10 -8.76
CA GLY A 288 -21.67 3.21 -8.32
C GLY A 288 -21.26 4.60 -7.86
N GLU A 289 -21.67 5.65 -8.58
CA GLU A 289 -21.44 7.04 -8.17
C GLU A 289 -22.19 7.41 -6.89
N ALA A 290 -23.43 6.94 -6.72
CA ALA A 290 -24.18 7.15 -5.50
C ALA A 290 -23.51 6.48 -4.28
N ILE A 291 -23.02 5.24 -4.43
CA ILE A 291 -22.26 4.55 -3.38
C ILE A 291 -20.94 5.29 -3.09
N HIS A 292 -20.22 5.75 -4.12
CA HIS A 292 -19.01 6.57 -3.94
C HIS A 292 -19.29 7.82 -3.09
N HIS A 293 -20.37 8.55 -3.39
CA HIS A 293 -20.74 9.74 -2.62
C HIS A 293 -21.16 9.42 -1.20
N HIS A 294 -21.84 8.30 -0.97
CA HIS A 294 -22.25 7.84 0.37
C HIS A 294 -21.05 7.60 1.29
N TYR A 295 -20.01 6.93 0.78
CA TYR A 295 -18.81 6.61 1.56
C TYR A 295 -17.74 7.71 1.56
N PHE A 296 -17.83 8.71 0.66
CA PHE A 296 -16.86 9.81 0.50
C PHE A 296 -15.45 9.40 0.02
N PHE A 297 -15.26 8.15 -0.38
CA PHE A 297 -14.02 7.67 -0.98
C PHE A 297 -14.30 6.62 -2.08
N PRO A 298 -13.33 6.36 -2.98
CA PRO A 298 -13.52 5.40 -4.07
C PRO A 298 -13.81 3.98 -3.57
N GLN A 299 -14.82 3.36 -4.18
CA GLN A 299 -15.26 2.00 -3.91
C GLN A 299 -14.95 1.00 -5.04
N ASP A 300 -14.62 -0.22 -4.62
CA ASP A 300 -14.67 -1.48 -5.34
C ASP A 300 -16.01 -2.18 -5.01
N ILE A 301 -16.82 -2.49 -6.01
CA ILE A 301 -18.22 -2.90 -5.87
C ILE A 301 -18.47 -4.18 -6.65
N GLU A 302 -18.93 -5.24 -5.97
CA GLU A 302 -19.41 -6.46 -6.61
C GLU A 302 -20.91 -6.36 -6.88
N TRP A 303 -21.35 -6.78 -8.06
CA TRP A 303 -22.73 -6.66 -8.50
C TRP A 303 -23.19 -7.86 -9.34
N GLY A 304 -24.50 -8.05 -9.39
CA GLY A 304 -25.17 -9.09 -10.19
C GLY A 304 -26.45 -8.57 -10.83
N VAL A 305 -26.80 -9.09 -11.99
CA VAL A 305 -28.03 -8.78 -12.72
C VAL A 305 -28.85 -10.05 -12.86
N ASP A 306 -30.07 -10.03 -12.33
CA ASP A 306 -31.07 -11.08 -12.48
C ASP A 306 -32.34 -10.46 -13.07
N ARG A 307 -32.77 -10.93 -14.25
CA ARG A 307 -33.96 -10.41 -14.98
C ARG A 307 -34.00 -8.89 -15.10
N ASP A 308 -32.89 -8.30 -15.56
CA ASP A 308 -32.68 -6.84 -15.74
C ASP A 308 -32.60 -6.00 -14.45
N GLU A 309 -32.83 -6.59 -13.28
CA GLU A 309 -32.65 -5.93 -11.98
C GLU A 309 -31.20 -6.02 -11.52
N ILE A 310 -30.65 -4.88 -11.11
CA ILE A 310 -29.26 -4.76 -10.64
C ILE A 310 -29.24 -4.89 -9.12
N TYR A 311 -28.41 -5.80 -8.63
CA TYR A 311 -28.15 -6.00 -7.21
C TYR A 311 -26.69 -5.70 -6.87
N ILE A 312 -26.48 -5.02 -5.75
CA ILE A 312 -25.16 -4.80 -5.18
C ILE A 312 -24.89 -5.88 -4.13
N LEU A 313 -23.84 -6.65 -4.35
CA LEU A 313 -23.52 -7.84 -3.56
C LEU A 313 -22.51 -7.51 -2.45
N GLN A 314 -21.59 -6.59 -2.70
CA GLN A 314 -20.58 -6.14 -1.72
C GLN A 314 -19.99 -4.79 -2.15
N THR A 315 -19.48 -4.02 -1.18
CA THR A 315 -18.61 -2.87 -1.45
C THR A 315 -17.48 -2.78 -0.44
N ARG A 316 -16.35 -2.21 -0.87
CA ARG A 316 -15.19 -1.90 -0.01
C ARG A 316 -14.37 -0.74 -0.59
N PRO A 317 -13.57 -0.03 0.25
CA PRO A 317 -12.65 0.99 -0.22
C PRO A 317 -11.66 0.44 -1.27
N ILE A 318 -11.35 1.22 -2.31
CA ILE A 318 -10.20 0.94 -3.17
C ILE A 318 -8.93 1.36 -2.42
N THR A 319 -8.25 0.41 -1.80
CA THR A 319 -7.04 0.63 -0.99
C THR A 319 -5.79 0.91 -1.82
N THR A 320 -5.80 0.62 -3.12
CA THR A 320 -4.66 0.84 -4.04
C THR A 320 -4.61 2.26 -4.62
N LEU A 321 -5.55 3.14 -4.27
CA LEU A 321 -5.54 4.53 -4.72
C LEU A 321 -4.71 5.38 -3.75
N GLY A 322 -3.40 5.30 -3.93
CA GLY A 322 -2.44 5.91 -3.01
C GLY A 322 -0.99 5.78 -3.46
N GLU A 323 -0.74 5.77 -4.78
CA GLU A 323 0.60 5.87 -5.36
C GLU A 323 0.46 6.60 -6.70
N LYS A 324 0.67 7.92 -6.73
CA LYS A 324 0.79 8.64 -7.99
C LYS A 324 2.23 8.55 -8.48
N GLU A 325 2.54 7.53 -9.28
CA GLU A 325 3.45 7.76 -10.40
C GLU A 325 2.73 8.69 -11.39
N LEU A 326 3.09 9.98 -11.39
CA LEU A 326 2.74 10.89 -12.47
C LEU A 326 3.56 10.52 -13.71
N SER A 327 3.14 9.48 -14.43
CA SER A 327 3.77 9.13 -15.71
C SER A 327 3.27 10.04 -16.85
N ILE A 328 3.82 11.25 -16.88
CA ILE A 328 3.82 12.11 -18.09
C ILE A 328 4.82 11.55 -19.14
N THR A 329 5.70 10.62 -18.75
CA THR A 329 6.66 9.93 -19.63
C THR A 329 6.09 8.71 -20.37
N ASP A 330 4.95 8.14 -19.93
CA ASP A 330 4.50 6.84 -20.45
C ASP A 330 3.89 6.88 -21.85
N GLU A 331 3.22 7.96 -22.26
CA GLU A 331 2.68 7.99 -23.63
C GLU A 331 3.77 8.22 -24.68
N ALA A 332 4.81 8.99 -24.35
CA ALA A 332 5.95 9.20 -25.25
C ALA A 332 6.84 7.95 -25.33
N THR A 333 7.10 7.31 -24.19
CA THR A 333 7.87 6.06 -24.09
C THR A 333 7.09 4.88 -24.67
N GLY A 334 5.79 4.75 -24.38
CA GLY A 334 4.90 3.75 -25.00
C GLY A 334 4.81 3.86 -26.52
N ARG A 335 4.71 5.10 -27.06
CA ARG A 335 4.77 5.35 -28.52
C ARG A 335 6.16 5.07 -29.11
N ALA A 336 7.24 5.31 -28.36
CA ALA A 336 8.60 4.98 -28.78
C ALA A 336 8.84 3.45 -28.78
N ILE A 337 8.36 2.74 -27.76
CA ILE A 337 8.40 1.27 -27.65
C ILE A 337 7.66 0.62 -28.82
N ALA A 338 6.44 1.07 -29.12
CA ALA A 338 5.64 0.55 -30.24
C ALA A 338 6.30 0.78 -31.61
N LYS A 339 7.23 1.75 -31.73
CA LYS A 339 8.03 1.98 -32.94
C LYS A 339 9.32 1.18 -33.00
N SER A 340 9.90 0.77 -31.87
CA SER A 340 11.22 0.13 -31.80
C SER A 340 11.21 -1.37 -31.48
N LEU A 341 10.20 -1.85 -30.77
CA LEU A 341 10.09 -3.26 -30.36
C LEU A 341 8.81 -3.88 -30.94
N LYS A 342 8.91 -5.15 -31.33
CA LYS A 342 7.78 -5.88 -31.93
C LYS A 342 6.81 -6.31 -30.82
N LEU A 343 5.56 -5.87 -30.89
CA LEU A 343 4.48 -6.35 -30.02
C LEU A 343 4.30 -7.87 -30.22
N ILE A 344 4.30 -8.63 -29.12
CA ILE A 344 4.08 -10.09 -29.12
C ILE A 344 2.67 -10.40 -28.63
N LEU A 345 2.26 -9.80 -27.51
CA LEU A 345 1.00 -10.09 -26.83
C LEU A 345 0.36 -8.79 -26.34
N LYS A 346 -0.96 -8.84 -26.19
CA LYS A 346 -1.74 -7.78 -25.55
C LYS A 346 -2.75 -8.43 -24.61
N GLY A 347 -2.79 -7.95 -23.39
CA GLY A 347 -3.75 -8.33 -22.36
C GLY A 347 -4.37 -7.09 -21.73
N ASP A 348 -4.99 -7.27 -20.57
CA ASP A 348 -5.53 -6.19 -19.78
C ASP A 348 -4.45 -5.51 -18.92
N PRO A 349 -4.43 -4.17 -18.88
CA PRO A 349 -3.56 -3.43 -17.98
C PRO A 349 -3.98 -3.68 -16.54
N ALA A 350 -3.08 -4.25 -15.75
CA ALA A 350 -3.34 -4.62 -14.36
C ALA A 350 -2.60 -3.70 -13.39
N SER A 351 -1.28 -3.56 -13.51
CA SER A 351 -0.48 -2.69 -12.64
C SER A 351 0.45 -1.84 -13.50
N PRO A 352 0.47 -0.50 -13.35
CA PRO A 352 1.20 0.40 -14.23
C PRO A 352 2.73 0.19 -14.19
N GLY A 353 3.43 0.87 -15.09
CA GLY A 353 4.89 0.80 -15.24
C GLY A 353 5.34 0.09 -16.51
N ILE A 354 6.64 0.22 -16.79
CA ILE A 354 7.33 -0.42 -17.91
C ILE A 354 8.53 -1.16 -17.37
N ALA A 355 8.54 -2.48 -17.52
CA ALA A 355 9.59 -3.33 -16.99
C ALA A 355 10.07 -4.34 -18.02
N SER A 356 11.36 -4.63 -18.02
CA SER A 356 11.97 -5.64 -18.89
C SER A 356 12.67 -6.72 -18.08
N GLY A 357 12.74 -7.91 -18.64
CA GLY A 357 13.46 -9.02 -18.00
C GLY A 357 13.40 -10.30 -18.82
N LYS A 358 14.08 -11.33 -18.32
CA LYS A 358 14.00 -12.69 -18.88
C LYS A 358 12.71 -13.34 -18.42
N VAL A 359 11.96 -13.90 -19.36
CA VAL A 359 10.76 -14.69 -19.10
C VAL A 359 11.11 -15.92 -18.27
N ARG A 360 10.31 -16.19 -17.25
CA ARG A 360 10.30 -17.44 -16.51
C ARG A 360 8.87 -17.95 -16.45
N ILE A 361 8.61 -19.05 -17.14
CA ILE A 361 7.29 -19.69 -17.15
C ILE A 361 7.23 -20.70 -15.99
N ILE A 362 6.20 -20.59 -15.16
CA ILE A 362 5.85 -21.59 -14.14
C ILE A 362 4.35 -21.89 -14.24
N HIS A 363 3.96 -23.16 -14.07
CA HIS A 363 2.56 -23.58 -14.18
C HIS A 363 1.89 -23.75 -12.82
N SER A 364 2.66 -23.76 -11.73
CA SER A 364 2.12 -23.92 -10.38
C SER A 364 3.00 -23.25 -9.31
N ALA A 365 2.41 -22.96 -8.15
CA ALA A 365 3.11 -22.40 -7.00
C ALA A 365 4.23 -23.30 -6.47
N ARG A 366 4.22 -24.61 -6.77
CA ARG A 366 5.30 -25.54 -6.39
C ARG A 366 6.62 -25.22 -7.08
N GLU A 367 6.57 -24.45 -8.16
CA GLU A 367 7.73 -24.11 -8.99
C GLU A 367 8.32 -22.73 -8.67
N ILE A 368 7.81 -22.02 -7.66
CA ILE A 368 8.28 -20.68 -7.28
C ILE A 368 9.78 -20.62 -6.98
N GLY A 369 10.40 -21.73 -6.58
CA GLY A 369 11.85 -21.84 -6.38
C GLY A 369 12.67 -21.67 -7.66
N LYS A 370 12.05 -21.81 -8.85
CA LYS A 370 12.70 -21.61 -10.15
C LYS A 370 12.81 -20.14 -10.55
N ILE A 371 12.08 -19.24 -9.87
CA ILE A 371 12.08 -17.80 -10.16
C ILE A 371 13.34 -17.15 -9.61
N LEU A 372 14.09 -16.46 -10.47
CA LEU A 372 15.25 -15.65 -10.07
C LEU A 372 14.89 -14.17 -9.95
N LYS A 373 15.64 -13.43 -9.12
CA LYS A 373 15.43 -12.00 -8.93
C LYS A 373 15.66 -11.25 -10.25
N GLY A 374 14.73 -10.39 -10.65
CA GLY A 374 14.82 -9.59 -11.88
C GLY A 374 14.24 -10.26 -13.13
N GLU A 375 13.64 -11.45 -13.02
CA GLU A 375 12.94 -12.11 -14.13
C GLU A 375 11.51 -11.56 -14.31
N VAL A 376 10.87 -11.89 -15.43
CA VAL A 376 9.43 -11.67 -15.68
C VAL A 376 8.71 -12.98 -15.45
N LEU A 377 7.80 -13.01 -14.47
CA LEU A 377 6.96 -14.17 -14.19
C LEU A 377 5.87 -14.31 -15.25
N VAL A 378 5.81 -15.46 -15.90
CA VAL A 378 4.74 -15.83 -16.84
C VAL A 378 4.02 -17.07 -16.33
N THR A 379 2.71 -17.03 -16.21
CA THR A 379 1.90 -18.15 -15.69
C THR A 379 0.45 -18.08 -16.17
N GLU A 380 -0.34 -19.15 -16.03
CA GLU A 380 -1.76 -19.12 -16.42
C GLU A 380 -2.55 -18.14 -15.55
N MET A 381 -2.37 -18.24 -14.23
CA MET A 381 -2.94 -17.37 -13.21
C MET A 381 -2.04 -17.41 -11.97
N THR A 382 -2.05 -16.34 -11.18
CA THR A 382 -1.38 -16.36 -9.87
C THR A 382 -2.38 -16.67 -8.77
N THR A 383 -1.94 -17.42 -7.77
CA THR A 383 -2.62 -17.56 -6.48
C THR A 383 -1.79 -16.92 -5.37
N PRO A 384 -2.31 -16.75 -4.16
CA PRO A 384 -1.56 -16.24 -3.00
C PRO A 384 -0.22 -16.91 -2.73
N ASP A 385 -0.09 -18.19 -3.04
CA ASP A 385 1.15 -18.94 -2.88
C ASP A 385 2.28 -18.43 -3.79
N PHE A 386 1.96 -17.60 -4.80
CA PHE A 386 2.94 -16.98 -5.67
C PHE A 386 3.56 -15.71 -5.07
N VAL A 387 3.02 -15.12 -3.99
CA VAL A 387 3.52 -13.87 -3.40
C VAL A 387 5.05 -13.86 -3.15
N PRO A 388 5.67 -14.93 -2.62
CA PRO A 388 7.12 -14.99 -2.46
C PRO A 388 7.90 -14.89 -3.77
N ALA A 389 7.35 -15.39 -4.88
CA ALA A 389 7.91 -15.24 -6.22
C ALA A 389 7.63 -13.85 -6.81
N MET A 390 6.42 -13.32 -6.61
CA MET A 390 6.02 -11.99 -7.09
C MET A 390 6.98 -10.92 -6.59
N ARG A 391 7.37 -10.95 -5.31
CA ARG A 391 8.36 -10.03 -4.72
C ARG A 391 9.76 -10.05 -5.36
N LYS A 392 10.09 -11.05 -6.17
CA LYS A 392 11.41 -11.22 -6.81
C LYS A 392 11.44 -10.70 -8.25
N VAL A 393 10.30 -10.54 -8.90
CA VAL A 393 10.22 -10.27 -10.35
C VAL A 393 10.07 -8.80 -10.68
N THR A 394 10.45 -8.41 -11.90
CA THR A 394 10.29 -7.03 -12.41
C THR A 394 8.95 -6.82 -13.10
N ALA A 395 8.34 -7.90 -13.61
CA ALA A 395 7.01 -7.85 -14.19
C ALA A 395 6.29 -9.20 -14.07
N ILE A 396 4.96 -9.16 -14.23
CA ILE A 396 4.09 -10.34 -14.24
C ILE A 396 3.19 -10.31 -15.48
N VAL A 397 3.13 -11.43 -16.20
CA VAL A 397 2.22 -11.64 -17.34
C VAL A 397 1.39 -12.89 -17.11
N THR A 398 0.06 -12.79 -17.16
CA THR A 398 -0.83 -13.97 -17.03
C THR A 398 -1.72 -14.22 -18.24
N ASP A 399 -2.11 -15.47 -18.45
CA ASP A 399 -3.07 -15.84 -19.50
C ASP A 399 -4.50 -15.44 -19.13
N LYS A 400 -4.87 -15.63 -17.86
CA LYS A 400 -6.21 -15.37 -17.31
C LYS A 400 -6.17 -14.23 -16.30
N GLY A 401 -7.35 -13.69 -15.98
CA GLY A 401 -7.56 -12.62 -15.00
C GLY A 401 -7.93 -11.28 -15.61
N GLY A 402 -8.66 -10.46 -14.83
CA GLY A 402 -8.99 -9.06 -15.10
C GLY A 402 -8.35 -8.11 -14.07
N GLN A 403 -8.79 -6.85 -13.98
CA GLN A 403 -8.19 -5.87 -13.07
C GLN A 403 -8.40 -6.19 -11.58
N THR A 404 -9.34 -7.07 -11.26
CA THR A 404 -9.65 -7.59 -9.92
C THR A 404 -8.90 -8.87 -9.58
N SER A 405 -8.19 -9.48 -10.54
CA SER A 405 -7.53 -10.76 -10.32
C SER A 405 -6.45 -10.65 -9.23
N HIS A 406 -6.14 -11.78 -8.58
CA HIS A 406 -5.07 -11.86 -7.59
C HIS A 406 -3.76 -11.24 -8.11
N ALA A 407 -3.40 -11.55 -9.37
CA ALA A 407 -2.22 -11.01 -10.03
C ALA A 407 -2.26 -9.48 -10.05
N ALA A 408 -3.40 -8.89 -10.44
CA ALA A 408 -3.55 -7.45 -10.57
C ALA A 408 -3.53 -6.73 -9.22
N ILE A 409 -4.24 -7.23 -8.21
CA ILE A 409 -4.32 -6.61 -6.88
C ILE A 409 -2.94 -6.61 -6.21
N VAL A 410 -2.32 -7.79 -6.08
CA VAL A 410 -1.04 -7.94 -5.37
C VAL A 410 0.08 -7.23 -6.12
N SER A 411 0.05 -7.20 -7.46
CA SER A 411 1.06 -6.46 -8.22
C SER A 411 0.97 -4.95 -8.00
N ARG A 412 -0.23 -4.38 -7.83
CA ARG A 412 -0.40 -2.96 -7.47
C ARG A 412 0.12 -2.69 -6.06
N GLU A 413 -0.23 -3.55 -5.09
CA GLU A 413 0.24 -3.44 -3.70
C GLU A 413 1.78 -3.53 -3.57
N LEU A 414 2.43 -4.24 -4.49
CA LEU A 414 3.88 -4.43 -4.52
C LEU A 414 4.61 -3.49 -5.50
N GLY A 415 3.91 -2.63 -6.23
CA GLY A 415 4.50 -1.75 -7.25
C GLY A 415 5.15 -2.49 -8.44
N ILE A 416 4.67 -3.70 -8.77
CA ILE A 416 5.23 -4.54 -9.85
C ILE A 416 4.40 -4.33 -11.12
N THR A 417 5.07 -4.08 -12.26
CA THR A 417 4.40 -3.96 -13.56
C THR A 417 3.65 -5.26 -13.94
N CYS A 418 2.37 -5.17 -14.28
CA CYS A 418 1.55 -6.37 -14.52
C CYS A 418 0.59 -6.22 -15.71
N VAL A 419 0.53 -7.27 -16.54
CA VAL A 419 -0.46 -7.47 -17.62
C VAL A 419 -1.14 -8.81 -17.41
N VAL A 420 -2.47 -8.83 -17.39
CA VAL A 420 -3.27 -10.05 -17.17
C VAL A 420 -4.12 -10.37 -18.38
N GLY A 421 -4.74 -11.55 -18.44
CA GLY A 421 -5.74 -11.84 -19.48
C GLY A 421 -5.19 -11.89 -20.92
N THR A 422 -3.91 -12.24 -21.12
CA THR A 422 -3.32 -12.32 -22.47
C THR A 422 -3.83 -13.52 -23.30
N GLY A 423 -4.45 -14.50 -22.62
CA GLY A 423 -5.03 -15.71 -23.17
C GLY A 423 -4.05 -16.78 -23.67
N LYS A 424 -2.78 -16.44 -23.90
CA LYS A 424 -1.79 -17.33 -24.55
C LYS A 424 -0.32 -16.96 -24.29
N ALA A 425 -0.01 -16.21 -23.24
CA ALA A 425 1.37 -15.89 -22.87
C ALA A 425 2.20 -17.13 -22.54
N THR A 426 1.66 -18.11 -21.83
CA THR A 426 2.40 -19.35 -21.51
C THR A 426 2.76 -20.17 -22.76
N ASP A 427 1.91 -20.14 -23.78
CA ASP A 427 2.17 -20.82 -25.07
C ASP A 427 3.06 -20.02 -26.02
N THR A 428 2.96 -18.69 -25.99
CA THR A 428 3.62 -17.81 -26.96
C THR A 428 5.04 -17.43 -26.55
N LEU A 429 5.30 -17.27 -25.25
CA LEU A 429 6.61 -16.88 -24.71
C LEU A 429 7.46 -18.12 -24.41
N LYS A 430 8.78 -17.93 -24.31
CA LYS A 430 9.71 -19.00 -23.93
C LYS A 430 10.54 -18.61 -22.72
N THR A 431 10.75 -19.54 -21.79
CA THR A 431 11.67 -19.32 -20.66
C THR A 431 13.06 -18.89 -21.17
N GLY A 432 13.60 -17.81 -20.60
CA GLY A 432 14.85 -17.17 -21.01
C GLY A 432 14.71 -16.08 -22.08
N GLN A 433 13.55 -15.97 -22.74
CA GLN A 433 13.27 -14.91 -23.72
C GLN A 433 13.28 -13.54 -23.04
N GLN A 434 13.90 -12.54 -23.65
CA GLN A 434 13.85 -11.18 -23.13
C GLN A 434 12.62 -10.45 -23.66
N ILE A 435 11.85 -9.86 -22.75
CA ILE A 435 10.64 -9.10 -23.08
C ILE A 435 10.59 -7.77 -22.34
N THR A 436 9.73 -6.89 -22.82
CA THR A 436 9.35 -5.64 -22.15
C THR A 436 7.83 -5.63 -21.98
N VAL A 437 7.37 -5.36 -20.77
CA VAL A 437 5.96 -5.33 -20.37
C VAL A 437 5.57 -3.88 -20.10
N ASN A 438 4.49 -3.42 -20.71
CA ASN A 438 3.84 -2.15 -20.42
C ASN A 438 2.52 -2.44 -19.69
N GLY A 439 2.55 -2.31 -18.37
CA GLY A 439 1.41 -2.61 -17.51
C GLY A 439 0.31 -1.56 -17.55
N LYS A 440 0.58 -0.36 -18.08
CA LYS A 440 -0.40 0.71 -18.26
C LYS A 440 -1.27 0.51 -19.51
N THR A 441 -0.70 0.02 -20.61
CA THR A 441 -1.44 -0.22 -21.87
C THR A 441 -1.78 -1.67 -22.13
N GLY A 442 -1.26 -2.61 -21.32
CA GLY A 442 -1.52 -4.04 -21.43
C GLY A 442 -0.66 -4.73 -22.51
N GLU A 443 0.48 -4.15 -22.89
CA GLU A 443 1.26 -4.59 -24.06
C GLU A 443 2.56 -5.29 -23.67
N VAL A 444 2.89 -6.39 -24.36
CA VAL A 444 4.12 -7.16 -24.15
C VAL A 444 4.92 -7.23 -25.44
N PHE A 445 6.16 -6.75 -25.41
CA PHE A 445 7.04 -6.58 -26.57
C PHE A 445 8.24 -7.53 -26.53
N ASN A 446 8.75 -7.90 -27.70
CA ASN A 446 9.97 -8.69 -27.85
C ASN A 446 11.21 -7.83 -27.67
N GLY A 447 12.13 -8.24 -26.79
CA GLY A 447 13.37 -7.53 -26.49
C GLY A 447 13.28 -6.58 -25.29
N VAL A 448 14.42 -5.97 -24.96
CA VAL A 448 14.62 -5.05 -23.83
C VAL A 448 14.82 -3.65 -24.39
N LEU A 449 14.32 -2.63 -23.69
CA LEU A 449 14.63 -1.25 -24.03
C LEU A 449 16.10 -0.94 -23.75
N SER A 450 16.87 -0.64 -24.80
CA SER A 450 18.19 -0.04 -24.65
C SER A 450 18.03 1.40 -24.14
N PRO A 451 18.67 1.80 -23.02
CA PRO A 451 18.58 3.17 -22.54
C PRO A 451 19.25 4.11 -23.56
N ARG A 452 18.45 4.84 -24.33
CA ARG A 452 18.97 5.84 -25.28
C ARG A 452 19.01 7.21 -24.58
N LYS A 453 20.21 7.79 -24.50
CA LYS A 453 20.45 9.20 -24.13
C LYS A 453 19.48 10.10 -24.90
N VAL A 454 18.51 10.72 -24.23
CA VAL A 454 17.64 11.72 -24.85
C VAL A 454 18.31 13.08 -24.72
N THR A 455 18.89 13.54 -25.83
CA THR A 455 19.22 14.94 -26.08
C THR A 455 17.93 15.74 -26.20
N THR A 456 17.78 16.77 -25.38
CA THR A 456 16.64 17.70 -25.34
C THR A 456 16.55 18.60 -26.58
N PRO A 457 15.41 18.68 -27.27
CA PRO A 457 15.00 19.87 -28.00
C PRO A 457 13.93 20.63 -27.20
N SER A 458 14.12 21.94 -27.13
CA SER A 458 13.21 22.94 -26.57
C SER A 458 11.86 22.97 -27.28
N VAL A 459 10.74 22.97 -26.53
CA VAL A 459 9.40 23.29 -27.04
C VAL A 459 8.68 24.24 -26.05
N PRO A 460 7.84 25.19 -26.53
CA PRO A 460 7.48 26.43 -25.82
C PRO A 460 6.42 26.27 -24.73
N ARG A 461 6.46 27.20 -23.77
CA ARG A 461 5.50 27.38 -22.66
C ARG A 461 4.08 27.62 -23.19
N GLY A 462 3.20 26.64 -23.01
CA GLY A 462 1.75 26.79 -23.05
C GLY A 462 1.19 26.86 -21.61
N GLU A 463 0.19 27.71 -21.41
CA GLU A 463 -0.31 28.25 -20.14
C GLU A 463 -0.65 27.22 -19.06
N VAL A 464 -0.09 27.45 -17.87
CA VAL A 464 -0.37 26.72 -16.63
C VAL A 464 -1.62 27.32 -15.97
N ARG A 465 -2.63 26.48 -15.70
CA ARG A 465 -3.76 26.83 -14.82
C ARG A 465 -3.23 27.30 -13.46
N LEU A 466 -3.55 28.54 -13.08
CA LEU A 466 -3.25 29.14 -11.78
C LEU A 466 -3.80 28.30 -10.62
N VAL A 467 -2.95 27.46 -10.03
CA VAL A 467 -3.16 26.95 -8.66
C VAL A 467 -2.97 28.17 -7.76
N THR A 468 -3.98 28.53 -6.96
CA THR A 468 -3.90 29.66 -6.03
C THR A 468 -2.73 29.43 -5.05
N GLN A 469 -1.59 30.10 -5.28
CA GLN A 469 -0.45 30.09 -4.38
C GLN A 469 -0.82 30.86 -3.12
N ARG A 470 -1.25 30.16 -2.06
CA ARG A 470 -1.40 30.76 -0.74
C ARG A 470 -0.02 31.02 -0.16
N SER A 471 0.24 32.27 0.21
CA SER A 471 1.53 32.68 0.76
C SER A 471 1.65 32.27 2.23
N THR A 472 2.69 31.49 2.48
CA THR A 472 3.19 30.90 3.73
C THR A 472 4.22 31.71 4.53
N ALA A 473 4.07 32.06 5.82
CA ALA A 473 5.22 32.55 6.60
C ALA A 473 6.16 31.40 7.02
N THR A 474 5.60 30.35 7.62
CA THR A 474 6.25 29.06 7.84
C THR A 474 6.44 28.39 6.48
N LYS A 475 7.61 27.84 6.20
CA LYS A 475 7.90 27.16 4.93
C LYS A 475 7.41 25.72 4.93
N VAL A 476 6.93 25.22 3.80
CA VAL A 476 6.65 23.80 3.59
C VAL A 476 7.75 23.22 2.71
N TYR A 477 8.61 22.44 3.32
CA TYR A 477 9.62 21.63 2.67
C TYR A 477 9.11 20.21 2.44
N VAL A 478 9.89 19.44 1.67
CA VAL A 478 9.63 18.03 1.40
C VAL A 478 10.75 17.12 1.90
N ASN A 479 10.38 15.92 2.34
CA ASN A 479 11.28 14.79 2.58
C ASN A 479 11.45 14.00 1.27
N LEU A 480 12.68 13.87 0.76
CA LEU A 480 12.94 13.26 -0.54
C LEU A 480 14.21 12.38 -0.49
N GLY A 481 14.25 11.31 -1.28
CA GLY A 481 15.42 10.43 -1.38
C GLY A 481 15.63 9.81 -2.77
N GLU A 482 14.64 9.91 -3.65
CA GLU A 482 14.66 9.37 -5.01
C GLU A 482 14.94 10.48 -6.02
N PRO A 483 16.04 10.42 -6.79
CA PRO A 483 16.39 11.46 -7.76
C PRO A 483 15.32 11.68 -8.84
N ASP A 484 14.62 10.63 -9.25
CA ASP A 484 13.65 10.67 -10.35
C ASP A 484 12.41 11.53 -10.04
N LEU A 485 12.08 11.68 -8.75
CA LEU A 485 10.96 12.51 -8.29
C LEU A 485 11.32 14.01 -8.16
N ALA A 486 12.61 14.36 -8.18
CA ALA A 486 13.06 15.70 -7.80
C ALA A 486 12.47 16.82 -8.67
N ALA A 487 12.43 16.63 -9.99
CA ALA A 487 11.93 17.63 -10.93
C ALA A 487 10.42 17.86 -10.81
N ASP A 488 9.65 16.78 -10.65
CA ASP A 488 8.19 16.85 -10.47
C ASP A 488 7.85 17.58 -9.17
N ILE A 489 8.48 17.18 -8.06
CA ILE A 489 8.20 17.78 -6.75
C ILE A 489 8.64 19.24 -6.69
N ALA A 490 9.78 19.60 -7.30
CA ALA A 490 10.23 20.99 -7.34
C ALA A 490 9.24 21.94 -8.06
N SER A 491 8.44 21.40 -8.98
CA SER A 491 7.40 22.13 -9.72
C SER A 491 6.12 22.40 -8.91
N ARG A 492 5.95 21.73 -7.77
CA ARG A 492 4.79 21.88 -6.87
C ARG A 492 4.97 23.07 -5.92
N ASN A 493 3.95 23.33 -5.11
CA ASN A 493 3.92 24.45 -4.15
C ASN A 493 4.76 24.15 -2.89
N VAL A 494 6.05 23.89 -3.10
CA VAL A 494 7.05 23.52 -2.10
C VAL A 494 8.16 24.56 -2.02
N ASP A 495 8.66 24.82 -0.82
CA ASP A 495 9.65 25.86 -0.54
C ASP A 495 11.10 25.34 -0.59
N GLY A 496 11.32 24.03 -0.74
CA GLY A 496 12.63 23.37 -0.75
C GLY A 496 12.59 21.93 -0.25
N VAL A 497 13.76 21.29 -0.12
CA VAL A 497 13.92 19.96 0.47
C VAL A 497 14.47 20.11 1.88
N GLY A 498 13.67 19.74 2.88
CA GLY A 498 14.01 19.89 4.30
C GLY A 498 14.77 18.69 4.84
N LEU A 499 14.64 17.55 4.15
CA LEU A 499 15.39 16.33 4.42
C LEU A 499 15.62 15.58 3.12
N LEU A 500 16.84 15.67 2.58
CA LEU A 500 17.32 14.80 1.51
C LEU A 500 18.04 13.60 2.14
N ARG A 501 17.46 12.41 1.98
CA ARG A 501 18.02 11.13 2.43
C ARG A 501 18.87 10.50 1.35
N ALA A 502 20.15 10.28 1.65
CA ALA A 502 21.14 9.77 0.70
C ALA A 502 21.21 8.24 0.64
N GLU A 503 20.57 7.56 1.58
CA GLU A 503 20.69 6.13 1.81
C GLU A 503 20.34 5.32 0.56
N PHE A 504 19.31 5.72 -0.20
CA PHE A 504 18.97 5.10 -1.48
C PHE A 504 20.08 5.27 -2.53
N MET A 505 20.66 6.47 -2.67
CA MET A 505 21.76 6.72 -3.59
C MET A 505 22.99 5.88 -3.21
N VAL A 506 23.33 5.83 -1.91
CA VAL A 506 24.45 5.04 -1.40
C VAL A 506 24.21 3.54 -1.58
N ALA A 507 22.98 3.05 -1.33
CA ALA A 507 22.61 1.66 -1.56
C ALA A 507 22.67 1.28 -3.04
N GLN A 508 22.28 2.18 -3.96
CA GLN A 508 22.40 1.98 -5.41
C GLN A 508 23.84 1.97 -5.93
N ILE A 509 24.79 2.58 -5.20
CA ILE A 509 26.22 2.41 -5.50
C ILE A 509 26.60 0.92 -5.34
N GLY A 510 25.96 0.21 -4.41
CA GLY A 510 25.89 -1.25 -4.36
C GLY A 510 27.08 -1.94 -3.71
N ILE A 511 28.00 -1.21 -3.07
CA ILE A 511 29.19 -1.74 -2.40
C ILE A 511 29.47 -0.90 -1.15
N HIS A 512 29.96 -1.52 -0.07
CA HIS A 512 30.35 -0.82 1.15
C HIS A 512 31.41 0.28 0.86
N PRO A 513 31.27 1.53 1.37
CA PRO A 513 32.19 2.62 1.05
C PRO A 513 33.65 2.32 1.41
N LYS A 514 33.93 1.73 2.57
CA LYS A 514 35.30 1.32 2.94
C LYS A 514 35.89 0.27 2.01
N LYS A 515 35.07 -0.63 1.48
CA LYS A 515 35.51 -1.58 0.45
C LYS A 515 35.87 -0.85 -0.84
N MET A 516 35.06 0.12 -1.26
CA MET A 516 35.38 0.92 -2.45
C MET A 516 36.66 1.72 -2.28
N ILE A 517 36.95 2.23 -1.07
CA ILE A 517 38.23 2.88 -0.77
C ILE A 517 39.38 1.89 -0.92
N HIS A 518 39.27 0.73 -0.27
CA HIS A 518 40.28 -0.34 -0.35
C HIS A 518 40.54 -0.79 -1.80
N ASP A 519 39.49 -0.92 -2.61
CA ASP A 519 39.58 -1.33 -4.02
C ASP A 519 40.04 -0.19 -4.96
N GLY A 520 40.44 0.97 -4.44
CA GLY A 520 40.89 2.13 -5.22
C GLY A 520 39.78 2.88 -5.98
N LYS A 521 38.50 2.59 -5.68
CA LYS A 521 37.31 3.11 -6.38
C LYS A 521 36.67 4.32 -5.69
N LYS A 522 37.38 5.02 -4.81
CA LYS A 522 36.86 6.19 -4.07
C LYS A 522 36.23 7.26 -4.98
N GLN A 523 36.86 7.55 -6.13
CA GLN A 523 36.36 8.58 -7.04
C GLN A 523 35.05 8.19 -7.70
N GLN A 524 34.81 6.88 -7.90
CA GLN A 524 33.56 6.37 -8.43
C GLN A 524 32.41 6.62 -7.44
N PHE A 525 32.65 6.42 -6.13
CA PHE A 525 31.68 6.72 -5.09
C PHE A 525 31.36 8.23 -5.07
N ILE A 526 32.39 9.07 -4.99
CA ILE A 526 32.25 10.54 -4.97
C ILE A 526 31.47 11.04 -6.19
N ASN A 527 31.80 10.54 -7.38
CA ASN A 527 31.13 10.93 -8.60
C ASN A 527 29.66 10.50 -8.60
N LYS A 528 29.35 9.23 -8.30
CA LYS A 528 27.97 8.74 -8.27
C LYS A 528 27.10 9.52 -7.27
N LEU A 529 27.63 9.76 -6.07
CA LEU A 529 26.90 10.53 -5.05
C LEU A 529 26.70 11.98 -5.51
N ALA A 530 27.75 12.63 -6.01
CA ALA A 530 27.65 14.00 -6.52
C ALA A 530 26.65 14.12 -7.69
N ASP A 531 26.67 13.17 -8.62
CA ASP A 531 25.78 13.18 -9.78
C ASP A 531 24.32 13.03 -9.32
N GLY A 532 24.04 12.19 -8.31
CA GLY A 532 22.72 12.07 -7.70
C GLY A 532 22.27 13.34 -6.96
N LEU A 533 23.15 13.94 -6.16
CA LEU A 533 22.88 15.20 -5.44
C LEU A 533 22.63 16.38 -6.39
N GLU A 534 23.34 16.42 -7.52
CA GLU A 534 23.19 17.47 -8.52
C GLU A 534 21.77 17.50 -9.11
N VAL A 535 21.13 16.34 -9.29
CA VAL A 535 19.74 16.24 -9.78
C VAL A 535 18.79 17.03 -8.88
N PHE A 536 18.86 16.82 -7.56
CA PHE A 536 18.04 17.55 -6.60
C PHE A 536 18.36 19.04 -6.61
N CYS A 537 19.64 19.39 -6.57
CA CYS A 537 20.04 20.80 -6.48
C CYS A 537 19.65 21.60 -7.73
N ARG A 538 19.68 20.95 -8.90
CA ARG A 538 19.23 21.51 -10.16
C ARG A 538 17.71 21.66 -10.20
N ALA A 539 16.97 20.64 -9.78
CA ALA A 539 15.51 20.69 -9.75
C ALA A 539 15.01 21.80 -8.81
N PHE A 540 15.60 21.92 -7.63
CA PHE A 540 15.25 22.91 -6.61
C PHE A 540 16.07 24.21 -6.73
N GLN A 541 16.48 24.61 -7.92
CA GLN A 541 17.27 25.84 -8.09
C GLN A 541 16.55 27.06 -7.47
N GLY A 542 17.26 27.81 -6.63
CA GLY A 542 16.70 28.94 -5.86
C GLY A 542 15.99 28.55 -4.56
N LYS A 543 15.74 27.26 -4.32
CA LYS A 543 15.19 26.69 -3.07
C LYS A 543 16.27 25.85 -2.35
N PRO A 544 16.31 25.82 -1.01
CA PRO A 544 17.29 25.04 -0.28
C PRO A 544 17.10 23.53 -0.48
N VAL A 545 18.22 22.80 -0.48
CA VAL A 545 18.26 21.33 -0.44
C VAL A 545 19.11 20.93 0.76
N VAL A 546 18.46 20.48 1.84
CA VAL A 546 19.13 20.09 3.08
C VAL A 546 19.52 18.61 3.00
N TYR A 547 20.78 18.34 2.66
CA TYR A 547 21.34 16.99 2.65
C TYR A 547 21.67 16.53 4.06
N ARG A 548 21.08 15.41 4.49
CA ARG A 548 21.50 14.73 5.71
C ARG A 548 22.67 13.81 5.37
N ALA A 549 23.78 13.97 6.10
CA ALA A 549 24.89 13.01 6.01
C ALA A 549 24.40 11.59 6.29
N THR A 550 25.06 10.58 5.71
CA THR A 550 24.56 9.21 5.77
C THR A 550 24.40 8.73 7.22
N ASP A 551 23.22 8.23 7.56
CA ASP A 551 22.88 7.79 8.91
C ASP A 551 22.58 6.28 8.98
N PHE A 552 23.25 5.49 8.14
CA PHE A 552 23.11 4.03 8.16
C PHE A 552 23.59 3.46 9.49
N LYS A 553 22.78 2.54 10.02
CA LYS A 553 23.13 1.66 11.14
C LYS A 553 24.15 0.61 10.66
N THR A 554 24.89 0.02 11.60
CA THR A 554 25.90 -1.01 11.30
C THR A 554 25.33 -2.19 10.53
N ASN A 555 24.14 -2.67 10.91
CA ASN A 555 23.44 -3.77 10.24
C ASN A 555 23.08 -3.44 8.78
N GLU A 556 22.71 -2.19 8.47
CA GLU A 556 22.42 -1.74 7.11
C GLU A 556 23.69 -1.71 6.25
N TYR A 557 24.78 -1.14 6.75
CA TYR A 557 26.08 -1.19 6.05
C TYR A 557 26.60 -2.61 5.89
N ARG A 558 26.37 -3.50 6.87
CA ARG A 558 26.78 -4.90 6.83
C ARG A 558 26.12 -5.66 5.67
N ASN A 559 24.89 -5.28 5.30
CA ASN A 559 24.14 -5.86 4.21
C ASN A 559 24.63 -5.43 2.81
N LEU A 560 25.48 -4.40 2.72
CA LEU A 560 26.14 -4.05 1.46
C LEU A 560 27.27 -5.06 1.15
N PRO A 561 27.52 -5.38 -0.13
CA PRO A 561 28.67 -6.20 -0.52
C PRO A 561 29.99 -5.71 0.08
N GLY A 562 30.63 -6.58 0.85
CA GLY A 562 31.87 -6.31 1.59
C GLY A 562 31.69 -5.66 2.97
N GLY A 563 30.47 -5.32 3.38
CA GLY A 563 30.18 -4.65 4.65
C GLY A 563 30.47 -5.51 5.89
N THR A 564 30.29 -6.83 5.80
CA THR A 564 30.59 -7.78 6.91
C THR A 564 32.03 -7.72 7.43
N HIS A 565 32.98 -7.26 6.61
CA HIS A 565 34.38 -7.12 7.01
C HIS A 565 34.66 -5.84 7.82
N TYR A 566 33.85 -4.79 7.63
CA TYR A 566 34.10 -3.47 8.21
C TYR A 566 33.13 -3.11 9.33
N GLU A 567 32.00 -3.81 9.43
CA GLU A 567 30.91 -3.46 10.33
C GLU A 567 30.76 -4.48 11.47
N PRO A 568 30.80 -4.04 12.74
CA PRO A 568 30.59 -4.92 13.89
C PRO A 568 29.13 -5.40 13.97
N GLN A 569 28.87 -6.46 14.75
CA GLN A 569 27.50 -6.81 15.14
C GLN A 569 27.16 -6.04 16.41
N GLU A 570 26.00 -5.40 16.42
CA GLU A 570 25.49 -4.65 17.56
C GLU A 570 24.18 -5.26 18.02
N GLN A 571 23.99 -5.34 19.34
CA GLN A 571 22.74 -5.83 19.93
C GLN A 571 21.58 -4.85 19.66
N ASN A 572 21.87 -3.54 19.68
CA ASN A 572 20.88 -2.49 19.45
C ASN A 572 21.38 -1.51 18.38
N PRO A 573 21.29 -1.86 17.08
CA PRO A 573 21.79 -1.00 15.99
C PRO A 573 21.17 0.40 15.95
N MET A 574 19.96 0.57 16.52
CA MET A 574 19.32 1.90 16.66
C MET A 574 20.18 2.87 17.49
N LEU A 575 20.81 2.37 18.56
CA LEU A 575 21.63 3.13 19.52
C LEU A 575 23.13 3.00 19.26
N GLY A 576 23.49 2.38 18.14
CA GLY A 576 24.84 1.89 17.87
C GLY A 576 25.74 2.86 17.11
N TYR A 577 26.72 2.29 16.42
CA TYR A 577 27.78 3.00 15.69
C TYR A 577 27.29 3.68 14.40
N ARG A 578 26.67 4.87 14.54
CA ARG A 578 26.08 5.68 13.45
C ARG A 578 26.25 7.19 13.66
N GLY A 579 25.76 7.97 12.70
CA GLY A 579 25.75 9.45 12.70
C GLY A 579 27.07 10.12 13.06
N ALA A 580 27.03 11.23 13.80
CA ALA A 580 28.19 12.05 14.12
C ALA A 580 29.35 11.26 14.74
N PHE A 581 29.05 10.33 15.65
CA PHE A 581 30.08 9.52 16.30
C PHE A 581 30.89 8.68 15.30
N ARG A 582 30.23 8.14 14.27
CA ARG A 582 30.91 7.42 13.18
C ARG A 582 31.83 8.34 12.38
N TYR A 583 31.39 9.58 12.11
CA TYR A 583 32.18 10.53 11.30
C TYR A 583 33.48 10.96 11.99
N ILE A 584 33.47 11.10 13.31
CA ILE A 584 34.65 11.48 14.09
C ILE A 584 35.56 10.28 14.40
N SER A 585 34.98 9.09 14.53
CA SER A 585 35.73 7.87 14.81
C SER A 585 36.50 7.39 13.58
N ASP A 586 35.90 7.57 12.40
CA ASP A 586 36.52 7.26 11.12
C ASP A 586 36.03 8.21 10.03
N GLU A 587 36.85 9.24 9.75
CA GLU A 587 36.55 10.27 8.75
C GLU A 587 36.51 9.72 7.32
N THR A 588 37.06 8.53 7.04
CA THR A 588 37.36 8.08 5.67
C THR A 588 36.12 7.99 4.77
N VAL A 589 34.99 7.55 5.32
CA VAL A 589 33.72 7.46 4.58
C VAL A 589 33.05 8.81 4.49
N PHE A 590 33.05 9.58 5.58
CA PHE A 590 32.44 10.91 5.62
C PHE A 590 33.15 11.88 4.66
N ASP A 591 34.47 11.77 4.51
CA ASP A 591 35.26 12.51 3.54
C ASP A 591 34.79 12.32 2.09
N LEU A 592 34.30 11.12 1.74
CA LEU A 592 33.73 10.89 0.40
C LEU A 592 32.46 11.72 0.18
N GLU A 593 31.61 11.86 1.21
CA GLU A 593 30.40 12.69 1.15
C GLU A 593 30.76 14.17 1.07
N LEU A 594 31.73 14.63 1.88
CA LEU A 594 32.17 16.02 1.85
C LEU A 594 32.77 16.41 0.50
N GLU A 595 33.56 15.53 -0.13
CA GLU A 595 34.08 15.75 -1.48
C GLU A 595 32.96 15.74 -2.54
N ALA A 596 31.93 14.90 -2.39
CA ALA A 596 30.76 14.93 -3.27
C ALA A 596 30.00 16.26 -3.15
N ILE A 597 29.76 16.74 -1.92
CA ILE A 597 29.12 18.03 -1.64
C ILE A 597 29.95 19.18 -2.24
N LYS A 598 31.28 19.17 -2.06
CA LYS A 598 32.18 20.16 -2.67
C LYS A 598 32.10 20.14 -4.18
N LYS A 599 32.08 18.96 -4.80
CA LYS A 599 31.93 18.83 -6.26
C LYS A 599 30.63 19.47 -6.73
N VAL A 600 29.50 19.18 -6.11
CA VAL A 600 28.19 19.77 -6.47
C VAL A 600 28.18 21.29 -6.26
N ARG A 601 28.68 21.77 -5.12
CA ARG A 601 28.64 23.19 -4.77
C ARG A 601 29.66 24.04 -5.53
N ASN A 602 30.90 23.57 -5.64
CA ASN A 602 32.02 24.38 -6.14
C ASN A 602 32.28 24.14 -7.62
N LYS A 603 32.14 22.90 -8.11
CA LYS A 603 32.37 22.58 -9.53
C LYS A 603 31.10 22.71 -10.37
N ALA A 604 29.97 22.19 -9.90
CA ALA A 604 28.68 22.32 -10.62
C ALA A 604 27.91 23.62 -10.27
N GLY A 605 28.36 24.39 -9.28
CA GLY A 605 27.83 25.72 -8.97
C GLY A 605 26.53 25.73 -8.17
N HIS A 606 26.05 24.58 -7.68
CA HIS A 606 24.79 24.47 -6.95
C HIS A 606 24.92 24.92 -5.49
N LYS A 607 24.80 26.23 -5.26
CA LYS A 607 24.96 26.84 -3.93
C LYS A 607 23.79 26.61 -2.97
N ASN A 608 22.71 25.96 -3.40
CA ASN A 608 21.54 25.64 -2.57
C ASN A 608 21.66 24.33 -1.76
N LEU A 609 22.75 23.56 -1.93
CA LEU A 609 22.99 22.33 -1.16
C LEU A 609 23.54 22.63 0.24
N TRP A 610 22.77 22.35 1.29
CA TRP A 610 23.17 22.51 2.69
C TRP A 610 23.48 21.15 3.32
N LEU A 611 24.17 21.15 4.46
CA LEU A 611 24.56 19.93 5.16
C LEU A 611 23.89 19.89 6.54
N MET A 612 23.28 18.76 6.87
CA MET A 612 22.71 18.44 8.17
C MET A 612 23.40 17.19 8.76
N ILE A 613 23.79 17.28 10.02
CA ILE A 613 24.45 16.19 10.75
C ILE A 613 23.43 15.45 11.63
N PRO A 614 23.23 14.13 11.43
CA PRO A 614 22.37 13.30 12.25
C PRO A 614 23.08 12.70 13.48
N PHE A 615 22.28 12.23 14.42
CA PHE A 615 22.61 11.39 15.57
C PHE A 615 23.80 11.93 16.37
N VAL A 616 23.67 13.17 16.85
CA VAL A 616 24.71 13.89 17.57
C VAL A 616 24.48 13.78 19.08
N HIS A 617 25.30 12.98 19.77
CA HIS A 617 25.06 12.69 21.19
C HIS A 617 25.47 13.84 22.10
N THR A 618 26.60 14.49 21.78
CA THR A 618 27.20 15.52 22.65
C THR A 618 27.64 16.76 21.88
N VAL A 619 27.71 17.89 22.61
CA VAL A 619 28.19 19.18 22.07
C VAL A 619 29.62 19.08 21.50
N LYS A 620 30.46 18.25 22.13
CA LYS A 620 31.84 17.99 21.68
C LYS A 620 31.86 17.26 20.34
N GLU A 621 30.99 16.28 20.13
CA GLU A 621 30.86 15.59 18.84
C GLU A 621 30.50 16.57 17.72
N LEU A 622 29.52 17.45 17.95
CA LEU A 622 29.14 18.46 16.96
C LEU A 622 30.31 19.39 16.60
N ALA A 623 31.04 19.85 17.62
CA ALA A 623 32.19 20.74 17.44
C ALA A 623 33.28 20.08 16.60
N GLU A 624 33.54 18.78 16.82
CA GLU A 624 34.52 18.02 16.08
C GLU A 624 34.08 17.74 14.64
N VAL A 625 32.82 17.35 14.41
CA VAL A 625 32.26 17.22 13.05
C VAL A 625 32.35 18.55 12.31
N LYS A 626 32.04 19.66 12.96
CA LYS A 626 32.19 21.00 12.37
C LYS A 626 33.64 21.30 11.98
N ARG A 627 34.62 20.91 12.81
CA ARG A 627 36.06 21.04 12.51
C ARG A 627 36.44 20.23 11.27
N ILE A 628 35.97 18.99 11.16
CA ILE A 628 36.19 18.11 9.99
C ILE A 628 35.63 18.76 8.73
N VAL A 629 34.36 19.17 8.74
CA VAL A 629 33.67 19.83 7.62
C VAL A 629 34.41 21.11 7.18
N ALA A 630 34.84 21.93 8.14
CA ALA A 630 35.62 23.14 7.88
C ALA A 630 37.00 22.82 7.29
N SER A 631 37.70 21.79 7.79
CA SER A 631 39.02 21.37 7.29
C SER A 631 38.99 20.93 5.82
N ARG A 632 37.84 20.45 5.35
CA ARG A 632 37.62 20.08 3.94
C ARG A 632 37.20 21.27 3.06
N GLY A 633 37.07 22.47 3.63
CA GLY A 633 36.77 23.70 2.89
C GLY A 633 35.28 24.03 2.77
N LEU A 634 34.43 23.41 3.59
CA LEU A 634 32.99 23.72 3.68
C LEU A 634 32.73 24.60 4.90
N PHE A 635 32.79 25.92 4.73
CA PHE A 635 32.56 26.89 5.80
C PHE A 635 31.14 27.46 5.76
N ARG A 636 30.56 27.69 6.94
CA ARG A 636 29.30 28.43 7.06
C ARG A 636 29.43 29.78 6.35
N SER A 637 28.45 30.10 5.54
CA SER A 637 28.41 31.33 4.77
C SER A 637 26.97 31.76 4.49
N ALA A 638 26.79 32.82 3.70
CA ALA A 638 25.46 33.21 3.23
C ALA A 638 24.78 32.07 2.46
N THR A 639 25.54 31.24 1.74
CA THR A 639 25.01 30.20 0.83
C THR A 639 25.19 28.77 1.33
N PHE A 640 26.11 28.52 2.26
CA PHE A 640 26.26 27.20 2.88
C PHE A 640 25.77 27.26 4.32
N LYS A 641 24.71 26.50 4.61
CA LYS A 641 24.16 26.36 5.95
C LYS A 641 24.55 25.00 6.53
N PHE A 642 24.87 25.02 7.82
CA PHE A 642 25.25 23.85 8.58
C PHE A 642 24.20 23.59 9.65
N TRP A 643 23.45 22.50 9.51
CA TRP A 643 22.32 22.13 10.35
C TRP A 643 22.64 20.91 11.22
N MET A 644 21.88 20.74 12.28
CA MET A 644 21.92 19.55 13.14
C MET A 644 20.53 18.92 13.21
N MET A 645 20.46 17.61 13.19
CA MET A 645 19.22 16.91 13.53
C MET A 645 19.08 16.85 15.05
N VAL A 646 17.93 17.29 15.58
CA VAL A 646 17.59 17.20 17.00
C VAL A 646 16.71 15.97 17.16
N GLU A 647 17.32 14.87 17.59
CA GLU A 647 16.66 13.57 17.60
C GLU A 647 17.01 12.70 18.82
N ILE A 648 17.92 13.17 19.69
CA ILE A 648 18.29 12.52 20.95
C ILE A 648 17.85 13.42 22.11
N PRO A 649 17.39 12.88 23.25
CA PRO A 649 17.00 13.68 24.41
C PRO A 649 18.07 14.68 24.88
N SER A 650 19.37 14.33 24.75
CA SER A 650 20.46 15.26 25.07
C SER A 650 20.45 16.52 24.20
N ASN A 651 20.04 16.43 22.92
CA ASN A 651 19.89 17.59 22.04
C ASN A 651 18.78 18.53 22.53
N VAL A 652 17.72 17.99 23.15
CA VAL A 652 16.61 18.78 23.70
C VAL A 652 17.05 19.53 24.96
N ILE A 653 17.75 18.81 25.85
CA ILE A 653 18.19 19.33 27.14
C ILE A 653 19.26 20.41 26.96
N LEU A 654 20.24 20.17 26.08
CA LEU A 654 21.42 21.01 25.88
C LEU A 654 21.37 21.82 24.57
N LEU A 655 20.17 22.17 24.11
CA LEU A 655 19.99 22.77 22.79
C LEU A 655 20.73 24.12 22.67
N ASP A 656 20.75 24.93 23.72
CA ASP A 656 21.49 26.20 23.74
C ASP A 656 22.99 25.98 23.48
N GLU A 657 23.61 25.00 24.14
CA GLU A 657 25.03 24.69 23.95
C GLU A 657 25.33 24.12 22.57
N PHE A 658 24.44 23.28 22.02
CA PHE A 658 24.56 22.82 20.63
C PHE A 658 24.46 23.98 19.63
N ILE A 659 23.61 24.98 19.90
CA ILE A 659 23.51 26.17 19.07
C ILE A 659 24.79 27.01 19.15
N ASP A 660 25.42 27.10 20.32
CA ASP A 660 26.67 27.85 20.56
C ASP A 660 27.88 27.29 19.80
N VAL A 661 27.88 25.99 19.45
CA VAL A 661 28.85 25.42 18.50
C VAL A 661 28.80 26.15 17.15
N GLY A 662 27.67 26.79 16.84
CA GLY A 662 27.47 27.65 15.71
C GLY A 662 26.94 26.86 14.52
N ILE A 663 25.68 26.45 14.62
CA ILE A 663 24.81 25.92 13.55
C ILE A 663 23.89 27.04 13.01
N ASP A 664 23.36 26.86 11.81
CA ASP A 664 22.40 27.80 11.17
C ASP A 664 20.94 27.41 11.40
N GLY A 665 20.70 26.14 11.73
CA GLY A 665 19.36 25.62 11.95
C GLY A 665 19.37 24.20 12.46
N ILE A 666 18.19 23.75 12.82
CA ILE A 666 17.93 22.39 13.28
C ILE A 666 16.76 21.77 12.51
N SER A 667 16.76 20.44 12.41
CA SER A 667 15.58 19.68 12.03
C SER A 667 15.27 18.64 13.09
N VAL A 668 14.05 18.59 13.61
CA VAL A 668 13.66 17.59 14.61
C VAL A 668 13.36 16.28 13.89
N GLY A 669 14.10 15.23 14.22
CA GLY A 669 13.82 13.86 13.79
C GLY A 669 12.82 13.22 14.75
N THR A 670 11.52 13.40 14.52
CA THR A 670 10.48 13.01 15.49
C THR A 670 10.41 11.51 15.72
N ASN A 671 10.80 10.69 14.75
CA ASN A 671 10.85 9.24 14.90
C ASN A 671 11.83 8.81 15.99
N ASP A 672 13.12 9.12 15.81
CA ASP A 672 14.17 8.75 16.76
C ASP A 672 13.98 9.46 18.10
N LEU A 673 13.52 10.73 18.09
CA LEU A 673 13.22 11.46 19.33
C LEU A 673 12.10 10.79 20.13
N THR A 674 11.03 10.37 19.48
CA THR A 674 9.90 9.67 20.14
C THR A 674 10.37 8.33 20.71
N MET A 675 11.10 7.54 19.92
CA MET A 675 11.67 6.27 20.36
C MET A 675 12.54 6.44 21.60
N LEU A 676 13.42 7.45 21.62
CA LEU A 676 14.36 7.66 22.71
C LEU A 676 13.75 8.33 23.95
N ILE A 677 12.78 9.24 23.79
CA ILE A 677 12.06 9.84 24.93
C ILE A 677 11.20 8.79 25.64
N LEU A 678 10.54 7.92 24.87
CA LEU A 678 9.63 6.91 25.42
C LEU A 678 10.32 5.59 25.77
N GLY A 679 11.57 5.39 25.32
CA GLY A 679 12.32 4.15 25.55
C GLY A 679 11.73 2.97 24.77
N ILE A 680 11.27 3.20 23.54
CA ILE A 680 10.61 2.20 22.70
C ILE A 680 11.34 2.06 21.36
N ASP A 681 11.28 0.86 20.78
CA ASP A 681 11.65 0.62 19.40
C ASP A 681 10.37 0.39 18.59
N ARG A 682 10.08 1.26 17.63
CA ARG A 682 8.86 1.14 16.81
C ARG A 682 8.87 -0.08 15.89
N ASP A 683 10.06 -0.64 15.62
CA ASP A 683 10.22 -1.87 14.84
C ASP A 683 10.07 -3.12 15.74
N ASN A 684 9.96 -2.94 17.06
CA ASN A 684 9.65 -3.99 18.02
C ASN A 684 8.14 -4.05 18.29
N GLU A 685 7.49 -5.09 17.76
CA GLU A 685 6.03 -5.26 17.77
C GLU A 685 5.41 -5.23 19.18
N GLU A 686 6.14 -5.66 20.22
CA GLU A 686 5.66 -5.69 21.62
C GLU A 686 5.41 -4.28 22.18
N VAL A 687 6.19 -3.28 21.73
CA VAL A 687 6.12 -1.90 22.24
C VAL A 687 5.73 -0.88 21.18
N ALA A 688 5.67 -1.27 19.90
CA ALA A 688 5.34 -0.38 18.78
C ALA A 688 3.98 0.31 18.93
N SER A 689 3.01 -0.34 19.60
CA SER A 689 1.70 0.26 19.90
C SER A 689 1.77 1.51 20.79
N GLN A 690 2.87 1.69 21.54
CA GLN A 690 3.11 2.86 22.38
C GLN A 690 3.74 4.03 21.61
N PHE A 691 4.13 3.83 20.34
CA PHE A 691 4.72 4.88 19.51
C PHE A 691 3.65 5.89 19.10
N ASP A 692 3.71 7.08 19.68
CA ASP A 692 2.91 8.23 19.27
C ASP A 692 3.74 9.51 19.38
N GLU A 693 3.98 10.15 18.24
CA GLU A 693 4.71 11.43 18.14
C GLU A 693 3.95 12.59 18.83
N ARG A 694 2.66 12.40 19.14
CA ARG A 694 1.81 13.36 19.87
C ARG A 694 1.83 13.13 21.38
N ASN A 695 2.60 12.16 21.88
CA ASN A 695 2.74 11.90 23.30
C ASN A 695 3.13 13.19 24.05
N PRO A 696 2.55 13.49 25.24
CA PRO A 696 2.84 14.71 25.99
C PRO A 696 4.33 14.99 26.24
N ALA A 697 5.16 13.96 26.46
CA ALA A 697 6.59 14.11 26.65
C ALA A 697 7.31 14.57 25.36
N VAL A 698 6.87 14.03 24.21
CA VAL A 698 7.39 14.41 22.89
C VAL A 698 6.92 15.83 22.51
N MET A 699 5.65 16.14 22.77
CA MET A 699 5.09 17.48 22.53
C MET A 699 5.79 18.54 23.40
N TRP A 700 6.10 18.24 24.66
CA TRP A 700 6.92 19.10 25.52
C TRP A 700 8.32 19.33 24.92
N ALA A 701 8.97 18.28 24.45
CA ALA A 701 10.28 18.37 23.83
C ALA A 701 10.24 19.25 22.56
N LEU A 702 9.27 19.04 21.68
CA LEU A 702 9.06 19.84 20.47
C LEU A 702 8.84 21.32 20.80
N GLU A 703 7.96 21.63 21.74
CA GLU A 703 7.71 22.99 22.18
C GLU A 703 9.00 23.66 22.70
N LYS A 704 9.74 22.95 23.56
CA LYS A 704 11.00 23.43 24.13
C LYS A 704 12.03 23.70 23.03
N ILE A 705 12.18 22.79 22.08
CA ILE A 705 13.10 22.92 20.95
C ILE A 705 12.77 24.15 20.12
N ILE A 706 11.51 24.29 19.71
CA ILE A 706 11.06 25.36 18.81
C ILE A 706 11.19 26.72 19.48
N LYS A 707 10.73 26.85 20.73
CA LYS A 707 10.85 28.10 21.49
C LYS A 707 12.31 28.51 21.71
N THR A 708 13.20 27.54 21.96
CA THR A 708 14.64 27.80 22.13
C THR A 708 15.27 28.25 20.81
N ALA A 709 14.98 27.55 19.70
CA ALA A 709 15.45 27.94 18.37
C ALA A 709 14.99 29.37 17.98
N ASN A 710 13.74 29.72 18.27
CA ASN A 710 13.19 31.05 18.04
C ASN A 710 13.88 32.11 18.91
N LYS A 711 14.08 31.86 20.21
CA LYS A 711 14.82 32.75 21.11
C LYS A 711 16.24 32.99 20.61
N ARG A 712 16.89 31.96 20.08
CA ARG A 712 18.26 32.00 19.54
C ARG A 712 18.33 32.45 18.08
N ARG A 713 17.19 32.73 17.44
CA ARG A 713 17.07 33.20 16.04
C ARG A 713 17.73 32.27 15.02
N ILE A 714 17.66 30.97 15.24
CA ILE A 714 18.08 29.96 14.25
C ILE A 714 16.84 29.34 13.59
N THR A 715 17.03 28.74 12.41
CA THR A 715 15.92 28.06 11.71
C THR A 715 15.58 26.76 12.44
N SER A 716 14.30 26.46 12.61
CA SER A 716 13.82 25.17 13.11
C SER A 716 12.83 24.52 12.16
N SER A 717 13.11 23.27 11.82
CA SER A 717 12.26 22.41 11.02
C SER A 717 11.83 21.17 11.81
N VAL A 718 10.71 20.57 11.44
CA VAL A 718 10.35 19.21 11.86
C VAL A 718 10.32 18.32 10.63
N CYS A 719 10.96 17.16 10.70
CA CYS A 719 10.92 16.12 9.67
C CYS A 719 10.41 14.81 10.27
N GLY A 720 9.52 14.14 9.56
CA GLY A 720 8.80 12.96 10.07
C GLY A 720 7.48 12.80 9.33
N GLN A 721 6.71 11.79 9.71
CA GLN A 721 5.38 11.56 9.13
C GLN A 721 4.30 12.35 9.87
N ALA A 722 4.48 12.67 11.16
CA ALA A 722 3.50 13.41 11.94
C ALA A 722 3.01 14.72 11.29
N PRO A 723 3.87 15.61 10.74
CA PRO A 723 3.38 16.83 10.09
C PRO A 723 2.56 16.58 8.82
N SER A 724 2.77 15.46 8.12
CA SER A 724 1.96 15.02 6.98
C SER A 724 0.62 14.44 7.41
N GLN A 725 0.59 13.68 8.50
CA GLN A 725 -0.54 12.85 8.91
C GLN A 725 -1.54 13.57 9.83
N TYR A 726 -1.06 14.45 10.69
CA TYR A 726 -1.84 15.05 11.78
C TYR A 726 -1.91 16.57 11.63
N PRO A 727 -2.97 17.13 11.02
CA PRO A 727 -3.13 18.58 10.86
C PRO A 727 -3.06 19.35 12.18
N GLU A 728 -3.58 18.78 13.27
CA GLU A 728 -3.53 19.36 14.62
C GLU A 728 -2.10 19.48 15.17
N PHE A 729 -1.24 18.51 14.84
CA PHE A 729 0.17 18.54 15.18
C PHE A 729 0.87 19.69 14.45
N THR A 730 0.69 19.78 13.13
CA THR A 730 1.23 20.87 12.31
C THR A 730 0.75 22.25 12.78
N GLN A 731 -0.51 22.38 13.18
CA GLN A 731 -1.04 23.61 13.77
C GLN A 731 -0.28 24.01 15.04
N LYS A 732 -0.03 23.06 15.96
CA LYS A 732 0.74 23.31 17.18
C LYS A 732 2.17 23.76 16.88
N LEU A 733 2.83 23.14 15.90
CA LEU A 733 4.17 23.56 15.50
C LEU A 733 4.18 25.02 15.02
N VAL A 734 3.18 25.42 14.22
CA VAL A 734 3.02 26.81 13.76
C VAL A 734 2.73 27.76 14.93
N GLU A 735 1.85 27.37 15.87
CA GLU A 735 1.57 28.15 17.08
C GLU A 735 2.82 28.39 17.94
N TRP A 736 3.73 27.42 18.02
CA TRP A 736 5.01 27.57 18.72
C TRP A 736 6.06 28.37 17.93
N GLY A 737 5.77 28.67 16.66
CA GLY A 737 6.62 29.47 15.78
C GLY A 737 7.65 28.64 15.01
N ILE A 738 7.32 27.42 14.59
CA ILE A 738 8.21 26.65 13.71
C ILE A 738 8.50 27.42 12.41
N THR A 739 9.76 27.45 11.96
CA THR A 739 10.13 28.15 10.73
C THR A 739 9.83 27.36 9.46
N SER A 740 9.85 26.02 9.54
CA SER A 740 9.47 25.14 8.43
C SER A 740 8.95 23.79 8.91
N VAL A 741 8.16 23.11 8.07
CA VAL A 741 7.80 21.70 8.24
C VAL A 741 8.21 20.95 6.98
N SER A 742 8.77 19.75 7.12
CA SER A 742 9.21 18.91 6.02
C SER A 742 8.34 17.66 5.92
N VAL A 743 7.53 17.58 4.88
CA VAL A 743 6.46 16.59 4.71
C VAL A 743 6.73 15.62 3.57
N SER A 744 5.97 14.53 3.52
CA SER A 744 5.95 13.62 2.37
C SER A 744 5.44 14.33 1.11
N PRO A 745 5.88 13.93 -0.10
CA PRO A 745 5.51 14.61 -1.34
C PRO A 745 4.00 14.71 -1.59
N ASP A 746 3.22 13.73 -1.18
CA ASP A 746 1.76 13.68 -1.32
C ASP A 746 1.03 14.71 -0.41
N ALA A 747 1.64 15.11 0.71
CA ALA A 747 1.01 15.97 1.72
C ALA A 747 1.32 17.48 1.55
N ILE A 748 2.12 17.88 0.56
CA ILE A 748 2.61 19.27 0.37
C ILE A 748 1.46 20.30 0.41
N GLU A 749 0.42 20.10 -0.39
CA GLU A 749 -0.65 21.08 -0.61
C GLU A 749 -1.61 21.12 0.58
N GLN A 750 -1.95 19.97 1.15
CA GLN A 750 -2.76 19.87 2.36
C GLN A 750 -2.04 20.50 3.57
N THR A 751 -0.74 20.25 3.71
CA THR A 751 0.07 20.84 4.78
C THR A 751 0.18 22.35 4.58
N ARG A 752 0.39 22.82 3.35
CA ARG A 752 0.41 24.26 3.05
C ARG A 752 -0.88 24.94 3.44
N GLU A 753 -2.02 24.33 3.13
CA GLU A 753 -3.33 24.82 3.56
C GLU A 753 -3.46 24.85 5.09
N THR A 754 -3.05 23.77 5.77
CA THR A 754 -3.09 23.69 7.23
C THR A 754 -2.25 24.77 7.88
N VAL A 755 -1.04 25.00 7.38
CA VAL A 755 -0.13 26.05 7.84
C VAL A 755 -0.75 27.43 7.62
N TYR A 756 -1.29 27.71 6.43
CA TYR A 756 -1.96 28.97 6.13
C TYR A 756 -3.13 29.24 7.10
N GLN A 757 -3.96 28.24 7.37
CA GLN A 757 -5.08 28.39 8.32
C GLN A 757 -4.61 28.57 9.77
N ALA A 758 -3.49 27.97 10.15
CA ALA A 758 -2.89 28.16 11.47
C ALA A 758 -2.35 29.59 11.62
N GLU A 759 -1.60 30.08 10.63
CA GLU A 759 -1.08 31.45 10.61
C GLU A 759 -2.20 32.49 10.59
N LEU A 760 -3.25 32.28 9.78
CA LEU A 760 -4.39 33.18 9.71
C LEU A 760 -5.12 33.29 11.06
N ARG A 761 -5.22 32.18 11.81
CA ARG A 761 -5.78 32.19 13.16
C ARG A 761 -4.91 32.96 14.16
N LEU A 762 -3.59 32.88 14.03
CA LEU A 762 -2.67 33.64 14.89
C LEU A 762 -2.70 35.14 14.61
N VAL A 763 -2.86 35.54 13.35
CA VAL A 763 -2.94 36.97 12.97
C VAL A 763 -4.30 37.58 13.32
N ARG A 764 -5.37 36.78 13.38
CA ARG A 764 -6.73 37.24 13.75
C ARG A 764 -7.00 37.28 15.24
N ARG A 765 -6.12 36.69 16.07
CA ARG A 765 -6.14 36.82 17.53
C ARG A 765 -5.38 38.06 17.94
#